data_AF-A0A158R2V9-F1
#
_entry.id   AF-A0A158R2V9-F1
#
_cell.length_a   1.000
_cell.length_b   1.000
_cell.length_c   1.000
_cell.angle_alpha   90.00
_cell.angle_beta   90.00
_cell.angle_gamma   90.00
#
_symmetry.space_group_name_H-M   'P 1'
#
loop_
_entity.id
_entity.type
_entity.pdbx_description
1 polymer ?
#
loop_
_entity_poly.entity_id
_entity_poly.type
_entity_poly.pdbx_seq_one_letter_code
_entity_poly.pdbx_strand_id
1 'polypeptide(L)'
;MTDHAVEGNDITRAMIVALVLLFLRNTGMSVDNPRSAAGAKECDDHMFTISTLHDVDEFRTICPQPKVLKLSSSTSGVLPAGGLKAHQFYSFVNAPEIHMCIRIEYSSLRTLDLSNIKRIIPTCRGPALRIYGNAKLQTIKLHYTFMRRAELDSVFIRGNRVLSASDINIMKSAFPEHTADIQEPGECEFPPVFDNASLIDGCRTVYGTMFINGNVGNITRSPMASGYDLVGCIEIYETDLEDVDFLDDVRNFTLLPGTCEHVIVSNPHLCIKHPLKLKKKFGNLTIDQRMSTKCETTCEGGVVNETFLEQLSGCHVVEGDLVFKDMEMVSFPRLRKINASDDMKVVIVNNAKLGMRGTEVKSIQRISSGEEHTKIEFTDISSLIDKVNDYKLFIIMALMIFLIILLIALIATVLAVKVVKKRQAYNKQGFPNPPYRLGKESKEILLGWVKEIVDKNPLIWRSSDRPLIWAYCSTDGMHKDIDVLVANNSGFLKDHMLPLASNARLPDDSFLLTERVKAMIAKEIVIMIGSEKEPNCILPKLPYEVNKEHTYKYRGSTYYFKVKSVKKMAPSTTLYVYNVVVTPKGKKAENHTLKVYYYRWERKKTPTEFDEILQLAMVYKPEKTICVSDRRKEAFSLIHMFFVYCYVTKENISLKDAFQLHTVGKNGGEEEKMEWAVIMEWAYQSRTIKDQDLKRKHMDWCHSYAIMARFERSHSNIKYIHPDYLTKLDPDVRQRVIHDGFNMSPRFSPRDSCAVLDPFARKGNDQKKQDEEKSRKTDKDKPGSEKDEEEFWTKAEPGDAVRFKASLPGKRLLCSEYLPSPNHLGPDS
;
A
#
# COMPACT_ATOMS: atom_id res chain seq x y z
N MET A 1 -23.40 11.18 -61.95
CA MET A 1 -24.01 12.03 -63.00
C MET A 1 -25.43 12.32 -62.58
N THR A 2 -25.78 13.60 -62.48
CA THR A 2 -27.11 14.22 -62.63
C THR A 2 -28.32 13.69 -61.83
N ASP A 3 -29.27 14.52 -61.39
CA ASP A 3 -29.26 15.89 -60.80
C ASP A 3 -30.73 16.27 -60.54
N HIS A 4 -31.00 16.99 -59.43
CA HIS A 4 -32.17 17.85 -59.17
C HIS A 4 -33.63 17.33 -59.39
N ALA A 5 -34.69 17.88 -58.77
CA ALA A 5 -34.93 18.55 -57.49
C ALA A 5 -36.45 18.82 -57.35
N VAL A 6 -36.95 19.10 -56.12
CA VAL A 6 -38.12 20.00 -55.83
C VAL A 6 -39.52 19.47 -56.27
N GLU A 7 -40.65 19.60 -55.54
CA GLU A 7 -41.02 20.36 -54.33
C GLU A 7 -42.21 19.72 -53.56
N GLY A 8 -42.45 20.17 -52.31
CA GLY A 8 -43.81 20.38 -51.78
C GLY A 8 -44.45 19.33 -50.85
N ASN A 9 -44.29 19.47 -49.52
CA ASN A 9 -45.36 19.13 -48.56
C ASN A 9 -45.20 19.73 -47.13
N ASP A 10 -45.02 21.04 -47.00
CA ASP A 10 -44.87 21.69 -45.66
C ASP A 10 -46.20 21.92 -44.90
N ILE A 11 -47.35 21.79 -45.56
CA ILE A 11 -48.67 22.08 -44.96
C ILE A 11 -49.08 21.00 -43.95
N THR A 12 -48.72 19.73 -44.20
CA THR A 12 -49.13 18.60 -43.34
C THR A 12 -48.45 18.62 -41.96
N ARG A 13 -47.20 19.12 -41.88
CA ARG A 13 -46.48 19.23 -40.60
C ARG A 13 -47.04 20.36 -39.71
N ALA A 14 -47.44 21.49 -40.30
CA ALA A 14 -48.06 22.58 -39.56
C ALA A 14 -49.39 22.16 -38.91
N MET A 15 -50.25 21.41 -39.61
CA MET A 15 -51.52 20.92 -39.04
C MET A 15 -51.29 19.92 -37.89
N ILE A 16 -50.31 19.02 -37.97
CA ILE A 16 -50.04 18.05 -36.90
C ILE A 16 -49.54 18.75 -35.63
N VAL A 17 -48.67 19.75 -35.75
CA VAL A 17 -48.21 20.55 -34.59
C VAL A 17 -49.35 21.38 -33.98
N ALA A 18 -50.22 21.97 -34.80
CA ALA A 18 -51.38 22.71 -34.32
C ALA A 18 -52.40 21.83 -33.59
N LEU A 19 -52.67 20.62 -34.08
CA LEU A 19 -53.57 19.65 -33.43
C LEU A 19 -53.02 19.16 -32.08
N VAL A 20 -51.71 18.90 -31.98
CA VAL A 20 -51.06 18.52 -30.70
C VAL A 20 -51.11 19.67 -29.68
N LEU A 21 -50.90 20.92 -30.11
CA LEU A 21 -50.97 22.09 -29.23
C LEU A 21 -52.40 22.45 -28.80
N LEU A 22 -53.42 22.15 -29.61
CA LEU A 22 -54.83 22.29 -29.21
C LEU A 22 -55.26 21.19 -28.22
N PHE A 23 -54.77 19.96 -28.37
CA PHE A 23 -55.10 18.87 -27.45
C PHE A 23 -54.52 19.10 -26.04
N LEU A 24 -53.32 19.66 -25.95
CA LEU A 24 -52.66 19.97 -24.66
C LEU A 24 -53.24 21.18 -23.92
N ARG A 25 -54.10 21.99 -24.56
CA ARG A 25 -54.65 23.23 -23.95
C ARG A 25 -56.03 23.05 -23.31
N ASN A 26 -56.69 21.92 -23.51
CA ASN A 26 -58.07 21.66 -23.04
C ASN A 26 -58.19 20.65 -21.88
N THR A 27 -57.12 19.97 -21.49
CA THR A 27 -57.11 19.12 -20.29
C THR A 27 -56.58 19.92 -19.10
N GLY A 28 -57.48 20.60 -18.39
CA GLY A 28 -57.16 21.38 -17.19
C GLY A 28 -56.76 20.50 -16.00
N MET A 29 -55.56 19.93 -16.04
CA MET A 29 -54.95 19.20 -14.94
C MET A 29 -53.75 19.97 -14.40
N SER A 30 -53.85 20.43 -13.16
CA SER A 30 -52.67 20.86 -12.40
C SER A 30 -51.72 19.67 -12.26
N VAL A 31 -50.49 19.84 -12.73
CA VAL A 31 -49.38 18.95 -12.40
C VAL A 31 -48.35 19.79 -11.64
N ASP A 32 -48.60 19.96 -10.34
CA ASP A 32 -47.53 20.19 -9.38
C ASP A 32 -46.51 19.06 -9.59
N ASN A 33 -45.35 19.40 -10.12
CA ASN A 33 -44.37 18.44 -10.60
C ASN A 33 -43.54 17.88 -9.42
N PRO A 34 -43.80 16.65 -8.93
CA PRO A 34 -43.04 16.06 -7.85
C PRO A 34 -41.87 15.28 -8.46
N ARG A 35 -41.02 15.99 -9.20
CA ARG A 35 -39.64 15.58 -9.47
C ARG A 35 -38.70 16.42 -8.63
N SER A 36 -38.80 16.19 -7.32
CA SER A 36 -37.70 16.45 -6.40
C SER A 36 -36.43 15.76 -6.91
N ALA A 37 -35.28 16.36 -6.61
CA ALA A 37 -33.98 15.88 -7.06
C ALA A 37 -33.65 14.50 -6.46
N ALA A 38 -34.00 13.43 -7.19
CA ALA A 38 -33.56 12.08 -6.89
C ALA A 38 -32.19 11.84 -7.55
N GLY A 39 -31.11 12.03 -6.79
CA GLY A 39 -29.80 11.45 -7.14
C GLY A 39 -28.65 12.41 -7.47
N ALA A 40 -28.85 13.73 -7.46
CA ALA A 40 -27.71 14.65 -7.41
C ALA A 40 -27.05 14.50 -6.03
N LYS A 41 -25.92 13.78 -5.94
CA LYS A 41 -25.09 13.80 -4.75
C LYS A 41 -24.61 15.22 -4.53
N GLU A 42 -24.55 15.64 -3.27
CA GLU A 42 -23.94 16.91 -2.90
C GLU A 42 -22.45 16.84 -3.26
N CYS A 43 -22.05 17.50 -4.35
CA CYS A 43 -20.69 17.48 -4.86
C CYS A 43 -19.82 18.60 -4.27
N ASP A 44 -20.45 19.60 -3.66
CA ASP A 44 -19.78 20.69 -2.98
C ASP A 44 -18.93 20.13 -1.82
N ASP A 45 -17.71 20.66 -1.67
CA ASP A 45 -16.71 20.29 -0.66
C ASP A 45 -16.19 18.84 -0.64
N HIS A 46 -16.73 17.91 -1.45
CA HIS A 46 -16.19 16.57 -1.60
C HIS A 46 -14.84 16.55 -2.36
N MET A 47 -13.88 15.74 -1.88
CA MET A 47 -12.62 15.46 -2.59
C MET A 47 -12.80 14.32 -3.60
N PHE A 48 -12.56 14.61 -4.88
CA PHE A 48 -12.62 13.64 -5.97
C PHE A 48 -11.23 13.08 -6.28
N THR A 49 -11.18 11.78 -6.58
CA THR A 49 -9.94 11.08 -6.96
C THR A 49 -10.11 10.59 -8.40
N ILE A 50 -9.31 11.11 -9.33
CA ILE A 50 -9.32 10.67 -10.74
C ILE A 50 -8.18 9.67 -10.93
N SER A 51 -8.52 8.40 -11.09
CA SER A 51 -7.57 7.29 -11.28
C SER A 51 -7.66 6.64 -12.66
N THR A 52 -8.80 6.77 -13.35
CA THR A 52 -9.03 6.22 -14.70
C THR A 52 -9.81 7.19 -15.59
N LEU A 53 -9.78 6.96 -16.91
CA LEU A 53 -10.66 7.65 -17.87
C LEU A 53 -12.15 7.35 -17.65
N HIS A 54 -12.50 6.25 -16.97
CA HIS A 54 -13.89 5.95 -16.63
C HIS A 54 -14.40 6.90 -15.54
N ASP A 55 -13.58 7.17 -14.52
CA ASP A 55 -13.87 8.12 -13.44
C ASP A 55 -14.16 9.54 -14.01
N VAL A 56 -13.48 9.90 -15.10
CA VAL A 56 -13.66 11.15 -15.85
C VAL A 56 -15.03 11.24 -16.51
N ASP A 57 -15.48 10.15 -17.16
CA ASP A 57 -16.80 10.09 -17.80
C ASP A 57 -17.95 9.97 -16.78
N GLU A 58 -17.73 9.24 -15.69
CA GLU A 58 -18.72 9.09 -14.60
C GLU A 58 -18.97 10.41 -13.88
N PHE A 59 -17.91 11.19 -13.61
CA PHE A 59 -17.98 12.47 -12.88
C PHE A 59 -19.08 13.41 -13.40
N ARG A 60 -19.20 13.52 -14.74
CA ARG A 60 -20.20 14.37 -15.39
C ARG A 60 -21.64 14.00 -15.05
N THR A 61 -21.92 12.72 -14.79
CA THR A 61 -23.27 12.24 -14.43
C THR A 61 -23.58 12.45 -12.95
N ILE A 62 -22.56 12.40 -12.08
CA ILE A 62 -22.68 12.61 -10.64
C ILE A 62 -22.79 14.11 -10.30
N CYS A 63 -21.97 14.96 -10.93
CA CYS A 63 -21.74 16.35 -10.55
C CYS A 63 -21.94 17.33 -11.73
N PRO A 64 -23.20 17.58 -12.18
CA PRO A 64 -23.45 18.41 -13.36
C PRO A 64 -23.15 19.91 -13.16
N GLN A 65 -23.34 20.44 -11.94
CA GLN A 65 -23.15 21.87 -11.61
C GLN A 65 -22.64 22.08 -10.16
N PRO A 66 -21.38 21.70 -9.84
CA PRO A 66 -20.77 21.96 -8.54
C PRO A 66 -20.47 23.46 -8.34
N LYS A 67 -20.61 23.96 -7.10
CA LYS A 67 -20.16 25.31 -6.71
C LYS A 67 -18.67 25.33 -6.36
N VAL A 68 -18.20 24.27 -5.71
CA VAL A 68 -16.80 24.09 -5.28
C VAL A 68 -16.32 22.71 -5.72
N LEU A 69 -15.25 22.65 -6.52
CA LEU A 69 -14.58 21.41 -6.93
C LEU A 69 -13.29 21.21 -6.12
N LYS A 70 -13.04 20.01 -5.58
CA LYS A 70 -11.75 19.69 -4.91
C LYS A 70 -11.16 18.41 -5.45
N LEU A 71 -9.91 18.46 -5.92
CA LEU A 71 -9.17 17.24 -6.32
C LEU A 71 -8.35 16.71 -5.15
N SER A 72 -8.33 15.40 -4.97
CA SER A 72 -7.53 14.73 -3.96
C SER A 72 -6.03 14.94 -4.21
N SER A 73 -5.27 15.21 -3.15
CA SER A 73 -3.80 15.26 -3.21
C SER A 73 -3.16 13.92 -3.60
N SER A 74 -3.91 12.82 -3.51
CA SER A 74 -3.46 11.49 -3.97
C SER A 74 -3.28 11.40 -5.49
N THR A 75 -3.91 12.28 -6.28
CA THR A 75 -3.80 12.33 -7.75
C THR A 75 -3.02 13.56 -8.22
N SER A 76 -1.92 13.86 -7.51
CA SER A 76 -1.02 15.02 -7.72
C SER A 76 -1.62 16.43 -7.54
N GLY A 77 -2.94 16.56 -7.37
CA GLY A 77 -3.60 17.87 -7.32
C GLY A 77 -3.62 18.61 -8.66
N VAL A 78 -3.41 17.89 -9.77
CA VAL A 78 -3.30 18.46 -11.13
C VAL A 78 -4.33 17.84 -12.05
N LEU A 79 -5.07 18.68 -12.78
CA LEU A 79 -5.95 18.28 -13.88
C LEU A 79 -5.25 18.53 -15.23
N PRO A 80 -4.78 17.48 -15.94
CA PRO A 80 -4.27 17.60 -17.30
C PRO A 80 -5.41 17.62 -18.32
N ALA A 81 -5.37 18.55 -19.27
CA ALA A 81 -6.22 18.51 -20.48
C ALA A 81 -5.66 17.57 -21.55
N GLY A 82 -4.34 17.29 -21.52
CA GLY A 82 -3.70 16.33 -22.41
C GLY A 82 -4.32 14.94 -22.27
N GLY A 83 -4.74 14.35 -23.39
CA GLY A 83 -5.44 13.06 -23.41
C GLY A 83 -6.95 13.10 -23.15
N LEU A 84 -7.51 14.23 -22.70
CA LEU A 84 -8.96 14.39 -22.52
C LEU A 84 -9.64 14.94 -23.79
N LYS A 85 -10.86 14.46 -24.06
CA LYS A 85 -11.77 15.10 -25.03
C LYS A 85 -12.28 16.42 -24.45
N ALA A 86 -12.61 17.39 -25.29
CA ALA A 86 -13.09 18.71 -24.83
C ALA A 86 -14.25 18.63 -23.82
N HIS A 87 -15.25 17.77 -24.06
CA HIS A 87 -16.38 17.60 -23.14
C HIS A 87 -16.02 16.94 -21.79
N GLN A 88 -14.94 16.15 -21.75
CA GLN A 88 -14.41 15.54 -20.52
C GLN A 88 -13.63 16.58 -19.72
N PHE A 89 -12.82 17.41 -20.37
CA PHE A 89 -12.15 18.54 -19.73
C PHE A 89 -13.18 19.52 -19.12
N TYR A 90 -14.19 19.94 -19.91
CA TYR A 90 -15.20 20.90 -19.47
C TYR A 90 -16.12 20.41 -18.36
N SER A 91 -16.26 19.10 -18.11
CA SER A 91 -16.98 18.61 -16.93
C SER A 91 -16.25 18.82 -15.60
N PHE A 92 -14.93 19.06 -15.61
CA PHE A 92 -14.15 19.36 -14.39
C PHE A 92 -13.90 20.86 -14.18
N VAL A 93 -14.06 21.70 -15.21
CA VAL A 93 -13.88 23.15 -15.12
C VAL A 93 -15.21 23.93 -15.16
N ASN A 94 -16.28 23.30 -14.65
CA ASN A 94 -17.63 23.87 -14.57
C ASN A 94 -17.97 24.59 -13.25
N ALA A 95 -17.10 24.54 -12.24
CA ALA A 95 -17.31 25.18 -10.94
C ALA A 95 -16.81 26.64 -10.87
N PRO A 96 -17.51 27.54 -10.17
CA PRO A 96 -17.01 28.87 -9.82
C PRO A 96 -15.74 28.88 -8.97
N GLU A 97 -15.53 27.86 -8.15
CA GLU A 97 -14.34 27.71 -7.31
C GLU A 97 -13.73 26.32 -7.44
N ILE A 98 -12.42 26.28 -7.65
CA ILE A 98 -11.69 25.04 -7.96
C ILE A 98 -10.43 24.94 -7.10
N HIS A 99 -10.29 23.85 -6.34
CA HIS A 99 -9.15 23.53 -5.48
C HIS A 99 -8.29 22.47 -6.17
N MET A 100 -7.60 22.87 -7.23
CA MET A 100 -6.54 22.10 -7.93
C MET A 100 -5.74 23.02 -8.85
N CYS A 101 -4.64 22.50 -9.38
CA CYS A 101 -3.94 23.11 -10.50
C CYS A 101 -4.47 22.60 -11.84
N ILE A 102 -4.54 23.47 -12.84
CA ILE A 102 -4.99 23.15 -14.21
C ILE A 102 -3.78 23.19 -15.16
N ARG A 103 -3.65 22.16 -16.02
CA ARG A 103 -2.57 22.03 -17.02
C ARG A 103 -3.17 21.77 -18.39
N ILE A 104 -3.13 22.77 -19.26
CA ILE A 104 -3.65 22.72 -20.63
C ILE A 104 -2.45 22.72 -21.56
N GLU A 105 -1.87 21.53 -21.75
CA GLU A 105 -0.60 21.35 -22.44
C GLU A 105 -0.81 20.47 -23.68
N TYR A 106 -0.23 20.87 -24.82
CA TYR A 106 -0.27 20.15 -26.10
C TYR A 106 -1.68 19.74 -26.57
N SER A 107 -2.72 20.48 -26.18
CA SER A 107 -4.11 20.08 -26.45
C SER A 107 -4.55 20.41 -27.89
N SER A 108 -5.58 19.69 -28.34
CA SER A 108 -6.22 19.93 -29.65
C SER A 108 -7.32 21.01 -29.61
N LEU A 109 -7.49 21.70 -28.47
CA LEU A 109 -8.52 22.71 -28.28
C LEU A 109 -8.28 23.92 -29.19
N ARG A 110 -9.36 24.41 -29.83
CA ARG A 110 -9.36 25.69 -30.56
C ARG A 110 -9.81 26.86 -29.71
N THR A 111 -10.72 26.60 -28.78
CA THR A 111 -11.32 27.60 -27.90
C THR A 111 -11.28 27.09 -26.47
N LEU A 112 -10.69 27.86 -25.57
CA LEU A 112 -10.70 27.60 -24.14
C LEU A 112 -11.65 28.59 -23.45
N ASP A 113 -12.71 28.08 -22.82
CA ASP A 113 -13.66 28.91 -22.05
C ASP A 113 -13.66 28.51 -20.58
N LEU A 114 -12.96 29.29 -19.76
CA LEU A 114 -12.92 29.18 -18.30
C LEU A 114 -13.67 30.35 -17.64
N SER A 115 -14.61 30.99 -18.36
CA SER A 115 -15.40 32.12 -17.85
C SER A 115 -16.24 31.81 -16.60
N ASN A 116 -16.49 30.53 -16.30
CA ASN A 116 -17.18 30.14 -15.07
C ASN A 116 -16.27 30.23 -13.82
N ILE A 117 -14.96 30.01 -13.96
CA ILE A 117 -14.02 29.93 -12.82
C ILE A 117 -13.72 31.33 -12.27
N LYS A 118 -14.19 31.62 -11.05
CA LYS A 118 -13.96 32.89 -10.35
C LYS A 118 -12.74 32.85 -9.44
N ARG A 119 -12.36 31.66 -8.94
CA ARG A 119 -11.23 31.43 -8.04
C ARG A 119 -10.61 30.05 -8.28
N ILE A 120 -9.29 30.01 -8.40
CA ILE A 120 -8.48 28.77 -8.37
C ILE A 120 -7.65 28.81 -7.09
N ILE A 121 -7.69 27.74 -6.30
CA ILE A 121 -6.82 27.53 -5.13
C ILE A 121 -5.83 26.41 -5.50
N PRO A 122 -4.53 26.72 -5.71
CA PRO A 122 -3.57 25.73 -6.17
C PRO A 122 -3.28 24.68 -5.10
N THR A 123 -3.21 23.41 -5.50
CA THR A 123 -2.80 22.28 -4.65
C THR A 123 -1.49 21.64 -5.09
N CYS A 124 -0.80 22.25 -6.05
CA CYS A 124 0.48 21.82 -6.61
C CYS A 124 1.57 22.89 -6.39
N ARG A 125 2.83 22.59 -6.80
CA ARG A 125 3.90 23.59 -6.92
C ARG A 125 3.90 24.22 -8.32
N GLY A 126 4.25 25.50 -8.41
CA GLY A 126 4.22 26.28 -9.64
C GLY A 126 2.84 26.92 -9.91
N PRO A 127 2.55 27.36 -11.15
CA PRO A 127 1.35 28.14 -11.45
C PRO A 127 0.06 27.35 -11.18
N ALA A 128 -0.98 28.04 -10.73
CA ALA A 128 -2.33 27.49 -10.59
C ALA A 128 -2.94 27.11 -11.95
N LEU A 129 -2.72 27.95 -12.97
CA LEU A 129 -3.16 27.73 -14.35
C LEU A 129 -1.96 27.76 -15.31
N ARG A 130 -1.73 26.67 -16.06
CA ARG A 130 -0.70 26.60 -17.10
C ARG A 130 -1.34 26.26 -18.44
N ILE A 131 -1.05 27.04 -19.47
CA ILE A 131 -1.56 26.89 -20.84
C ILE A 131 -0.36 26.95 -21.79
N TYR A 132 0.09 25.80 -22.29
CA TYR A 132 1.39 25.68 -22.93
C TYR A 132 1.34 24.81 -24.20
N GLY A 133 2.00 25.22 -25.27
CA GLY A 133 2.17 24.36 -26.46
C GLY A 133 0.91 24.05 -27.28
N ASN A 134 -0.20 24.76 -27.08
CA ASN A 134 -1.46 24.45 -27.74
C ASN A 134 -1.48 25.03 -29.17
N ALA A 135 -0.86 24.34 -30.12
CA ALA A 135 -0.67 24.80 -31.50
C ALA A 135 -1.96 25.17 -32.27
N LYS A 136 -3.14 24.76 -31.80
CA LYS A 136 -4.46 25.05 -32.40
C LYS A 136 -5.33 26.02 -31.60
N LEU A 137 -4.88 26.47 -30.42
CA LEU A 137 -5.67 27.30 -29.51
C LEU A 137 -5.70 28.75 -29.99
N GLN A 138 -6.89 29.19 -30.44
CA GLN A 138 -7.12 30.51 -31.03
C GLN A 138 -7.63 31.54 -30.02
N THR A 139 -8.45 31.11 -29.05
CA THR A 139 -9.08 32.03 -28.09
C THR A 139 -9.07 31.48 -26.67
N ILE A 140 -8.81 32.35 -25.69
CA ILE A 140 -8.89 32.05 -24.26
C ILE A 140 -9.85 33.04 -23.60
N LYS A 141 -10.85 32.54 -22.87
CA LYS A 141 -11.73 33.34 -22.02
C LYS A 141 -11.54 32.96 -20.56
N LEU A 142 -11.26 33.95 -19.73
CA LEU A 142 -11.11 33.82 -18.27
C LEU A 142 -12.12 34.75 -17.58
N HIS A 143 -12.61 34.38 -16.40
CA HIS A 143 -13.48 35.27 -15.63
C HIS A 143 -12.69 36.49 -15.11
N TYR A 144 -13.26 37.69 -15.21
CA TYR A 144 -12.60 38.93 -14.80
C TYR A 144 -12.14 38.92 -13.32
N THR A 145 -12.93 38.33 -12.41
CA THR A 145 -12.54 38.21 -10.99
C THR A 145 -11.33 37.31 -10.77
N PHE A 146 -11.14 36.26 -11.59
CA PHE A 146 -9.95 35.42 -11.51
C PHE A 146 -8.72 36.21 -11.95
N MET A 147 -8.78 36.88 -13.10
CA MET A 147 -7.66 37.69 -13.61
C MET A 147 -7.24 38.79 -12.62
N ARG A 148 -8.20 39.50 -12.01
CA ARG A 148 -7.94 40.57 -11.04
C ARG A 148 -7.46 40.12 -9.65
N ARG A 149 -7.63 38.84 -9.30
CA ARG A 149 -7.29 38.29 -7.97
C ARG A 149 -6.30 37.13 -8.05
N ALA A 150 -5.61 36.99 -9.18
CA ALA A 150 -4.53 36.04 -9.35
C ALA A 150 -3.40 36.34 -8.35
N GLU A 151 -2.80 35.30 -7.79
CA GLU A 151 -1.63 35.40 -6.92
C GLU A 151 -0.35 35.55 -7.77
N LEU A 152 0.78 35.91 -7.15
CA LEU A 152 2.07 36.02 -7.84
C LEU A 152 2.45 34.69 -8.52
N ASP A 153 2.97 34.78 -9.75
CA ASP A 153 3.34 33.65 -10.61
C ASP A 153 2.28 32.54 -10.76
N SER A 154 1.00 32.86 -10.54
CA SER A 154 -0.08 31.86 -10.51
C SER A 154 -0.62 31.48 -11.90
N VAL A 155 -0.30 32.25 -12.95
CA VAL A 155 -0.75 31.99 -14.32
C VAL A 155 0.43 31.96 -15.31
N PHE A 156 0.42 31.00 -16.22
CA PHE A 156 1.46 30.82 -17.24
C PHE A 156 0.82 30.45 -18.58
N ILE A 157 1.04 31.27 -19.62
CA ILE A 157 0.44 31.14 -20.95
C ILE A 157 1.53 31.38 -22.01
N ARG A 158 2.26 30.32 -22.42
CA ARG A 158 3.38 30.41 -23.38
C ARG A 158 3.26 29.45 -24.57
N GLY A 159 3.87 29.80 -25.69
CA GLY A 159 4.01 28.92 -26.86
C GLY A 159 2.73 28.53 -27.64
N ASN A 160 1.60 29.20 -27.43
CA ASN A 160 0.34 28.91 -28.12
C ASN A 160 0.28 29.68 -29.46
N ARG A 161 0.87 29.09 -30.50
CA ARG A 161 1.14 29.71 -31.81
C ARG A 161 0.03 30.57 -32.42
N VAL A 162 -1.22 30.09 -32.38
CA VAL A 162 -2.35 30.73 -33.09
C VAL A 162 -3.29 31.53 -32.17
N LEU A 163 -2.87 31.77 -30.93
CA LEU A 163 -3.63 32.53 -29.95
C LEU A 163 -3.79 33.99 -30.40
N SER A 164 -5.02 34.51 -30.31
CA SER A 164 -5.34 35.83 -30.85
C SER A 164 -4.59 36.95 -30.12
N ALA A 165 -4.04 37.91 -30.88
CA ALA A 165 -3.39 39.09 -30.31
C ALA A 165 -4.35 39.91 -29.43
N SER A 166 -5.65 39.88 -29.74
CA SER A 166 -6.70 40.52 -28.92
C SER A 166 -6.76 39.89 -27.53
N ASP A 167 -6.85 38.57 -27.42
CA ASP A 167 -6.96 37.90 -26.12
C ASP A 167 -5.67 38.05 -25.31
N ILE A 168 -4.50 38.00 -25.96
CA ILE A 168 -3.20 38.26 -25.32
C ILE A 168 -3.19 39.67 -24.69
N ASN A 169 -3.61 40.71 -25.43
CA ASN A 169 -3.64 42.08 -24.94
C ASN A 169 -4.68 42.29 -23.83
N ILE A 170 -5.85 41.63 -23.94
CA ILE A 170 -6.88 41.65 -22.89
C ILE A 170 -6.34 41.02 -21.60
N MET A 171 -5.70 39.85 -21.68
CA MET A 171 -5.12 39.20 -20.51
C MET A 171 -3.98 40.04 -19.89
N LYS A 172 -3.03 40.53 -20.69
CA LYS A 172 -1.92 41.40 -20.22
C LYS A 172 -2.40 42.68 -19.52
N SER A 173 -3.56 43.23 -19.90
CA SER A 173 -4.15 44.42 -19.25
C SER A 173 -5.07 44.10 -18.06
N ALA A 174 -5.53 42.85 -17.93
CA ALA A 174 -6.44 42.43 -16.86
C ALA A 174 -5.72 41.87 -15.62
N PHE A 175 -4.63 41.12 -15.82
CA PHE A 175 -3.80 40.58 -14.75
C PHE A 175 -2.96 41.69 -14.08
N PRO A 176 -2.80 41.69 -12.74
CA PRO A 176 -1.81 42.53 -12.07
C PRO A 176 -0.37 42.16 -12.46
N GLU A 177 0.55 43.12 -12.34
CA GLU A 177 1.99 42.88 -12.58
C GLU A 177 2.51 41.69 -11.75
N HIS A 178 3.39 40.89 -12.36
CA HIS A 178 3.99 39.69 -11.75
C HIS A 178 3.02 38.57 -11.31
N THR A 179 1.75 38.59 -11.74
CA THR A 179 0.80 37.48 -11.48
C THR A 179 0.69 36.46 -12.62
N ALA A 180 1.03 36.88 -13.84
CA ALA A 180 0.88 36.06 -15.05
C ALA A 180 2.06 36.24 -16.01
N ASP A 181 2.66 35.13 -16.44
CA ASP A 181 3.58 35.08 -17.59
C ASP A 181 2.77 34.80 -18.87
N ILE A 182 2.74 35.76 -19.81
CA ILE A 182 1.89 35.72 -21.00
C ILE A 182 2.73 36.01 -22.25
N GLN A 183 2.65 35.10 -23.22
CA GLN A 183 3.35 35.15 -24.50
C GLN A 183 3.14 36.42 -25.32
N GLU A 184 4.00 36.60 -26.31
CA GLU A 184 3.74 37.52 -27.42
C GLU A 184 2.86 36.89 -28.53
N PRO A 185 2.17 37.71 -29.34
CA PRO A 185 1.43 37.23 -30.51
C PRO A 185 2.36 36.55 -31.52
N GLY A 186 2.00 35.32 -31.94
CA GLY A 186 2.82 34.52 -32.85
C GLY A 186 4.02 33.82 -32.19
N GLU A 187 4.05 33.75 -30.85
CA GLU A 187 4.99 32.90 -30.11
C GLU A 187 4.60 31.42 -30.21
N CYS A 188 5.60 30.59 -30.53
CA CYS A 188 5.49 29.14 -30.54
C CYS A 188 6.28 28.52 -29.39
N GLU A 189 5.91 27.30 -29.01
CA GLU A 189 6.78 26.43 -28.23
C GLU A 189 7.95 25.91 -29.09
N PHE A 190 9.12 25.69 -28.46
CA PHE A 190 10.21 24.90 -29.03
C PHE A 190 9.85 23.40 -29.04
N PRO A 191 9.88 22.69 -30.19
CA PRO A 191 9.44 21.31 -30.26
C PRO A 191 10.29 20.38 -29.37
N PRO A 192 9.69 19.37 -28.68
CA PRO A 192 10.42 18.49 -27.75
C PRO A 192 11.53 17.63 -28.38
N VAL A 193 11.47 17.42 -29.70
CA VAL A 193 12.53 16.83 -30.51
C VAL A 193 12.74 17.78 -31.69
N PHE A 194 13.97 18.23 -31.88
CA PHE A 194 14.32 19.17 -32.95
C PHE A 194 15.36 18.52 -33.87
N ASP A 195 14.88 18.03 -35.02
CA ASP A 195 15.64 17.49 -36.13
C ASP A 195 15.42 18.29 -37.44
N ASN A 196 14.41 19.16 -37.46
CA ASN A 196 13.99 19.91 -38.63
C ASN A 196 13.43 21.30 -38.24
N ALA A 197 14.05 22.35 -38.76
CA ALA A 197 13.66 23.73 -38.50
C ALA A 197 12.28 24.10 -39.09
N SER A 198 11.74 23.33 -40.04
CA SER A 198 10.38 23.59 -40.57
C SER A 198 9.28 23.43 -39.52
N LEU A 199 9.56 22.76 -38.39
CA LEU A 199 8.64 22.63 -37.26
C LEU A 199 8.28 23.98 -36.63
N ILE A 200 9.17 24.98 -36.75
CA ILE A 200 8.99 26.35 -36.24
C ILE A 200 8.77 27.39 -37.36
N ASP A 201 8.49 26.94 -38.60
CA ASP A 201 8.21 27.86 -39.72
C ASP A 201 7.04 28.78 -39.42
N GLY A 202 7.23 30.09 -39.59
CA GLY A 202 6.20 31.11 -39.33
C GLY A 202 5.97 31.43 -37.84
N CYS A 203 6.86 30.99 -36.95
CA CYS A 203 6.94 31.46 -35.57
C CYS A 203 7.84 32.71 -35.51
N ARG A 204 7.37 33.78 -34.85
CA ARG A 204 8.19 35.00 -34.67
C ARG A 204 9.18 34.83 -33.52
N THR A 205 8.67 34.30 -32.42
CA THR A 205 9.41 34.00 -31.20
C THR A 205 9.17 32.54 -30.87
N VAL A 206 10.21 31.83 -30.46
CA VAL A 206 10.13 30.44 -30.01
C VAL A 206 10.52 30.42 -28.53
N TYR A 207 9.66 29.86 -27.70
CA TYR A 207 9.81 29.80 -26.26
C TYR A 207 10.10 28.36 -25.80
N GLY A 208 11.08 28.20 -24.91
CA GLY A 208 11.42 26.92 -24.28
C GLY A 208 12.86 26.49 -24.52
N THR A 209 13.19 25.27 -24.10
CA THR A 209 14.53 24.70 -24.30
C THR A 209 14.64 24.11 -25.71
N MET A 210 15.60 24.61 -26.50
CA MET A 210 16.08 23.91 -27.68
C MET A 210 16.81 22.65 -27.23
N PHE A 211 16.15 21.50 -27.38
CA PHE A 211 16.63 20.22 -26.90
C PHE A 211 16.96 19.28 -28.07
N ILE A 212 18.22 18.84 -28.15
CA ILE A 212 18.72 17.94 -29.20
C ILE A 212 19.57 16.85 -28.53
N ASN A 213 19.14 15.60 -28.66
CA ASN A 213 19.83 14.44 -28.09
C ASN A 213 19.71 13.18 -28.97
N GLY A 214 20.57 12.19 -28.70
CA GLY A 214 20.58 10.92 -29.42
C GLY A 214 21.09 11.04 -30.86
N ASN A 215 20.78 10.05 -31.70
CA ASN A 215 21.38 9.85 -33.03
C ASN A 215 20.97 10.86 -34.12
N VAL A 216 20.75 12.12 -33.76
CA VAL A 216 20.51 13.23 -34.69
C VAL A 216 21.85 13.64 -35.29
N GLY A 217 22.12 13.20 -36.52
CA GLY A 217 23.35 13.51 -37.25
C GLY A 217 23.34 14.84 -38.02
N ASN A 218 22.17 15.43 -38.27
CA ASN A 218 22.02 16.73 -38.94
C ASN A 218 20.65 17.36 -38.61
N ILE A 219 20.59 18.70 -38.57
CA ILE A 219 19.34 19.47 -38.47
C ILE A 219 18.96 20.00 -39.85
N THR A 220 17.79 19.62 -40.35
CA THR A 220 17.31 20.14 -41.64
C THR A 220 16.89 21.60 -41.48
N ARG A 221 17.68 22.54 -42.04
CA ARG A 221 17.36 23.98 -42.02
C ARG A 221 16.19 24.29 -42.97
N SER A 222 15.33 25.24 -42.59
CA SER A 222 14.17 25.63 -43.39
C SER A 222 14.43 26.93 -44.16
N PRO A 223 14.13 26.99 -45.47
CA PRO A 223 14.22 28.23 -46.24
C PRO A 223 13.13 29.26 -45.86
N MET A 224 12.10 28.87 -45.10
CA MET A 224 11.04 29.77 -44.63
C MET A 224 11.26 30.28 -43.20
N ALA A 225 12.18 29.68 -42.44
CA ALA A 225 12.60 30.13 -41.12
C ALA A 225 13.59 31.31 -41.23
N SER A 226 13.12 32.46 -41.74
CA SER A 226 13.94 33.66 -41.94
C SER A 226 14.25 34.39 -40.61
N GLY A 227 15.04 33.74 -39.75
CA GLY A 227 15.51 34.21 -38.45
C GLY A 227 14.41 34.29 -37.37
N TYR A 228 14.52 33.53 -36.28
CA TYR A 228 13.55 33.56 -35.17
C TYR A 228 14.18 34.04 -33.86
N ASP A 229 13.38 34.68 -32.99
CA ASP A 229 13.82 35.06 -31.65
C ASP A 229 13.66 33.88 -30.69
N LEU A 230 14.70 33.49 -29.96
CA LEU A 230 14.67 32.37 -29.00
C LEU A 230 14.65 32.88 -27.56
N VAL A 231 13.58 32.56 -26.82
CA VAL A 231 13.44 32.86 -25.38
C VAL A 231 13.47 31.55 -24.61
N GLY A 232 14.60 31.24 -23.98
CA GLY A 232 14.81 29.95 -23.34
C GLY A 232 16.26 29.54 -23.26
N CYS A 233 16.54 28.30 -23.64
CA CYS A 233 17.83 27.65 -23.42
C CYS A 233 18.23 26.77 -24.61
N ILE A 234 19.46 26.24 -24.57
CA ILE A 234 20.05 25.37 -25.58
C ILE A 234 20.64 24.19 -24.82
N GLU A 235 20.22 22.98 -25.13
CA GLU A 235 20.71 21.73 -24.54
C GLU A 235 20.98 20.75 -25.68
N ILE A 236 22.25 20.61 -26.06
CA ILE A 236 22.71 19.75 -27.16
C ILE A 236 23.71 18.75 -26.58
N TYR A 237 23.28 17.51 -26.36
CA TYR A 237 24.16 16.50 -25.77
C TYR A 237 23.90 15.08 -26.28
N GLU A 238 24.97 14.29 -26.30
CA GLU A 238 24.96 12.90 -26.80
C GLU A 238 24.41 12.80 -28.23
N THR A 239 24.83 13.73 -29.10
CA THR A 239 24.42 13.80 -30.52
C THR A 239 25.51 13.39 -31.51
N ASP A 240 25.07 12.91 -32.67
CA ASP A 240 25.91 12.58 -33.82
C ASP A 240 26.17 13.78 -34.76
N LEU A 241 25.74 15.00 -34.38
CA LEU A 241 25.94 16.24 -35.15
C LEU A 241 27.44 16.47 -35.44
N GLU A 242 27.77 16.88 -36.66
CA GLU A 242 29.14 17.32 -37.01
C GLU A 242 29.34 18.83 -36.80
N ASP A 243 28.28 19.64 -36.93
CA ASP A 243 28.28 21.09 -36.68
C ASP A 243 26.95 21.58 -36.05
N VAL A 244 26.81 22.90 -35.88
CA VAL A 244 25.63 23.58 -35.31
C VAL A 244 25.26 24.84 -36.12
N ASP A 245 25.38 24.79 -37.45
CA ASP A 245 25.14 25.94 -38.34
C ASP A 245 23.71 26.51 -38.23
N PHE A 246 22.73 25.68 -37.92
CA PHE A 246 21.34 26.06 -37.65
C PHE A 246 21.19 27.04 -36.47
N LEU A 247 22.17 27.13 -35.56
CA LEU A 247 22.18 28.17 -34.51
C LEU A 247 22.41 29.57 -35.09
N ASP A 248 22.92 29.71 -36.31
CA ASP A 248 22.97 31.01 -36.99
C ASP A 248 21.57 31.54 -37.33
N ASP A 249 20.55 30.67 -37.44
CA ASP A 249 19.14 31.05 -37.68
C ASP A 249 18.43 31.67 -36.45
N VAL A 250 19.03 31.63 -35.26
CA VAL A 250 18.55 32.41 -34.12
C VAL A 250 18.90 33.88 -34.33
N ARG A 251 17.90 34.77 -34.38
CA ARG A 251 18.07 36.21 -34.60
C ARG A 251 18.47 36.94 -33.33
N ASN A 252 17.62 36.86 -32.30
CA ASN A 252 17.88 37.33 -30.96
C ASN A 252 17.76 36.16 -29.98
N PHE A 253 18.54 36.21 -28.89
CA PHE A 253 18.46 35.23 -27.81
C PHE A 253 18.15 35.93 -26.48
N THR A 254 17.33 35.29 -25.65
CA THR A 254 17.08 35.69 -24.27
C THR A 254 17.13 34.44 -23.39
N LEU A 255 18.14 34.37 -22.53
CA LEU A 255 18.29 33.26 -21.59
C LEU A 255 17.17 33.28 -20.54
N LEU A 256 16.56 32.13 -20.27
CA LEU A 256 15.74 31.92 -19.07
C LEU A 256 16.63 31.35 -17.95
N PRO A 257 17.07 32.16 -16.97
CA PRO A 257 17.95 31.69 -15.92
C PRO A 257 17.24 30.69 -14.99
N GLY A 258 17.90 29.57 -14.69
CA GLY A 258 17.43 28.58 -13.71
C GLY A 258 16.35 27.60 -14.22
N THR A 259 15.99 27.62 -15.50
CA THR A 259 15.03 26.67 -16.09
C THR A 259 15.67 25.44 -16.74
N CYS A 260 17.00 25.43 -16.88
CA CYS A 260 17.76 24.57 -17.78
C CYS A 260 19.26 24.56 -17.42
N GLU A 261 20.06 23.70 -18.04
CA GLU A 261 21.53 23.73 -17.88
C GLU A 261 22.23 24.69 -18.86
N HIS A 262 21.64 24.93 -20.05
CA HIS A 262 22.18 25.79 -21.10
C HIS A 262 23.59 25.39 -21.59
N VAL A 263 23.68 24.21 -22.22
CA VAL A 263 24.95 23.52 -22.53
C VAL A 263 25.00 22.86 -23.92
N ILE A 264 26.22 22.69 -24.43
CA ILE A 264 26.58 21.82 -25.56
C ILE A 264 27.71 20.89 -25.10
N VAL A 265 27.42 19.62 -24.78
CA VAL A 265 28.39 18.69 -24.16
C VAL A 265 28.27 17.27 -24.70
N SER A 266 29.30 16.45 -24.52
CA SER A 266 29.22 14.99 -24.78
C SER A 266 28.88 14.57 -26.22
N ASN A 267 29.14 15.44 -27.22
CA ASN A 267 28.90 15.16 -28.63
C ASN A 267 30.22 14.66 -29.28
N PRO A 268 30.36 13.36 -29.65
CA PRO A 268 31.62 12.78 -30.10
C PRO A 268 32.03 13.13 -31.54
N HIS A 269 31.08 13.59 -32.37
CA HIS A 269 31.31 13.96 -33.77
C HIS A 269 31.35 15.47 -34.01
N LEU A 270 30.77 16.24 -33.09
CA LEU A 270 30.62 17.70 -33.21
C LEU A 270 31.97 18.42 -33.15
N CYS A 271 32.21 19.36 -34.07
CA CYS A 271 33.38 20.23 -34.04
C CYS A 271 33.04 21.72 -34.28
N ILE A 272 32.72 22.41 -33.19
CA ILE A 272 32.56 23.87 -33.15
C ILE A 272 33.95 24.50 -33.15
N LYS A 273 34.44 24.88 -34.33
CA LYS A 273 35.75 25.52 -34.54
C LYS A 273 35.91 26.85 -33.80
N HIS A 274 34.85 27.65 -33.70
CA HIS A 274 34.86 29.00 -33.10
C HIS A 274 33.87 29.12 -31.93
N PRO A 275 34.10 28.43 -30.78
CA PRO A 275 33.14 28.38 -29.68
C PRO A 275 32.84 29.77 -29.08
N LEU A 276 33.81 30.69 -29.16
CA LEU A 276 33.66 32.09 -28.73
C LEU A 276 32.53 32.84 -29.47
N LYS A 277 32.28 32.54 -30.75
CA LYS A 277 31.18 33.17 -31.53
C LYS A 277 29.82 32.81 -30.92
N LEU A 278 29.64 31.53 -30.56
CA LEU A 278 28.41 31.04 -29.95
C LEU A 278 28.26 31.53 -28.51
N LYS A 279 29.32 31.47 -27.68
CA LYS A 279 29.29 32.07 -26.32
C LYS A 279 28.91 33.55 -26.36
N LYS A 280 29.47 34.35 -27.28
CA LYS A 280 29.07 35.77 -27.42
C LYS A 280 27.61 35.96 -27.88
N LYS A 281 27.07 35.08 -28.73
CA LYS A 281 25.69 35.14 -29.22
C LYS A 281 24.65 34.67 -28.18
N PHE A 282 25.00 33.66 -27.38
CA PHE A 282 24.08 32.98 -26.47
C PHE A 282 24.38 33.23 -24.97
N GLY A 283 25.40 34.05 -24.64
CA GLY A 283 25.75 34.36 -23.26
C GLY A 283 26.50 33.22 -22.57
N ASN A 284 26.01 32.78 -21.42
CA ASN A 284 26.69 31.81 -20.53
C ASN A 284 26.62 30.35 -21.04
N LEU A 285 26.62 30.15 -22.36
CA LEU A 285 26.55 28.84 -23.01
C LEU A 285 27.81 28.02 -22.70
N THR A 286 27.64 26.93 -21.95
CA THR A 286 28.77 26.03 -21.65
C THR A 286 28.99 25.08 -22.83
N ILE A 287 30.19 25.10 -23.43
CA ILE A 287 30.54 24.26 -24.58
C ILE A 287 31.69 23.33 -24.19
N ASP A 288 31.45 22.02 -24.16
CA ASP A 288 32.44 20.99 -23.81
C ASP A 288 32.59 19.95 -24.93
N GLN A 289 33.67 20.10 -25.70
CA GLN A 289 34.00 19.24 -26.83
C GLN A 289 34.99 18.11 -26.46
N ARG A 290 35.13 17.78 -25.17
CA ARG A 290 36.03 16.72 -24.65
C ARG A 290 35.96 15.38 -25.37
N MET A 291 34.79 15.01 -25.87
CA MET A 291 34.54 13.71 -26.51
C MET A 291 34.84 13.72 -28.01
N SER A 292 35.02 14.90 -28.61
CA SER A 292 35.29 15.06 -30.04
C SER A 292 36.76 14.78 -30.35
N THR A 293 37.06 13.54 -30.73
CA THR A 293 38.44 13.06 -30.97
C THR A 293 39.13 13.70 -32.19
N LYS A 294 38.36 14.37 -33.06
CA LYS A 294 38.83 15.02 -34.29
C LYS A 294 38.85 16.55 -34.23
N CYS A 295 38.40 17.17 -33.14
CA CYS A 295 38.25 18.62 -33.07
C CYS A 295 39.41 19.29 -32.32
N GLU A 296 40.31 19.92 -33.06
CA GLU A 296 41.26 20.90 -32.52
C GLU A 296 40.55 22.27 -32.49
N THR A 297 40.23 22.74 -31.28
CA THR A 297 39.52 24.01 -31.08
C THR A 297 40.52 25.14 -30.91
N THR A 298 40.54 26.05 -31.88
CA THR A 298 41.36 27.27 -31.88
C THR A 298 40.57 28.44 -31.32
N CYS A 299 41.20 29.22 -30.44
CA CYS A 299 40.64 30.43 -29.87
C CYS A 299 41.62 31.58 -30.04
N GLU A 300 41.12 32.77 -30.38
CA GLU A 300 41.97 33.97 -30.52
C GLU A 300 42.51 34.42 -29.15
N GLY A 301 43.79 34.79 -29.11
CA GLY A 301 44.44 35.43 -27.98
C GLY A 301 43.98 36.88 -27.78
N GLY A 302 44.37 37.48 -26.66
CA GLY A 302 44.01 38.85 -26.33
C GLY A 302 44.27 39.22 -24.87
N VAL A 303 43.71 40.35 -24.46
CA VAL A 303 43.72 40.80 -23.06
C VAL A 303 42.73 39.97 -22.27
N VAL A 304 43.21 39.26 -21.25
CA VAL A 304 42.42 38.33 -20.46
C VAL A 304 41.88 39.00 -19.20
N ASN A 305 40.56 38.94 -19.02
CA ASN A 305 39.85 39.23 -17.78
C ASN A 305 39.08 37.98 -17.30
N GLU A 306 38.41 38.06 -16.15
CA GLU A 306 37.64 36.94 -15.59
C GLU A 306 36.60 36.38 -16.59
N THR A 307 35.92 37.27 -17.32
CA THR A 307 34.92 36.90 -18.34
C THR A 307 35.55 36.17 -19.54
N PHE A 308 36.80 36.48 -19.87
CA PHE A 308 37.56 35.81 -20.94
C PHE A 308 38.09 34.44 -20.50
N LEU A 309 38.42 34.25 -19.21
CA LEU A 309 38.79 32.94 -18.66
C LEU A 309 37.65 31.91 -18.77
N GLU A 310 36.42 32.30 -18.44
CA GLU A 310 35.24 31.43 -18.61
C GLU A 310 35.01 31.10 -20.10
N GLN A 311 35.29 32.06 -20.99
CA GLN A 311 35.19 31.87 -22.43
C GLN A 311 36.25 30.92 -22.99
N LEU A 312 37.49 30.92 -22.46
CA LEU A 312 38.56 29.99 -22.82
C LEU A 312 38.31 28.52 -22.42
N SER A 313 37.33 28.24 -21.56
CA SER A 313 36.95 26.86 -21.23
C SER A 313 36.49 26.11 -22.50
N GLY A 314 37.24 25.09 -22.90
CA GLY A 314 37.00 24.28 -24.10
C GLY A 314 37.95 24.55 -25.28
N CYS A 315 38.87 25.50 -25.18
CA CYS A 315 39.93 25.74 -26.18
C CYS A 315 41.09 24.74 -26.03
N HIS A 316 41.55 24.15 -27.14
CA HIS A 316 42.73 23.27 -27.16
C HIS A 316 44.01 24.03 -27.53
N VAL A 317 43.88 24.94 -28.50
CA VAL A 317 44.93 25.83 -29.01
C VAL A 317 44.47 27.27 -28.85
N VAL A 318 45.37 28.16 -28.43
CA VAL A 318 45.16 29.60 -28.55
C VAL A 318 46.11 30.15 -29.61
N GLU A 319 45.59 30.98 -30.51
CA GLU A 319 46.36 31.70 -31.54
C GLU A 319 46.45 33.18 -31.22
N GLY A 320 47.68 33.66 -31.01
CA GLY A 320 47.98 35.00 -30.50
C GLY A 320 48.24 35.03 -28.98
N ASP A 321 48.77 36.16 -28.51
CA ASP A 321 49.26 36.31 -27.14
C ASP A 321 48.14 36.31 -26.10
N LEU A 322 48.40 35.74 -24.93
CA LEU A 322 47.55 35.90 -23.75
C LEU A 322 48.18 36.92 -22.78
N VAL A 323 47.52 38.07 -22.64
CA VAL A 323 47.99 39.21 -21.84
C VAL A 323 47.12 39.39 -20.61
N PHE A 324 47.66 39.11 -19.43
CA PHE A 324 46.96 39.17 -18.15
C PHE A 324 47.33 40.44 -17.38
N LYS A 325 46.32 41.25 -17.07
CA LYS A 325 46.47 42.50 -16.31
C LYS A 325 45.43 42.53 -15.19
N ASP A 326 45.84 43.06 -14.04
CA ASP A 326 44.99 43.37 -12.88
C ASP A 326 44.13 42.20 -12.34
N MET A 327 44.56 40.95 -12.50
CA MET A 327 43.82 39.75 -12.05
C MET A 327 44.34 39.15 -10.74
N GLU A 328 43.45 38.53 -9.97
CA GLU A 328 43.78 37.92 -8.65
C GLU A 328 43.99 36.38 -8.71
N MET A 329 43.54 35.67 -9.76
CA MET A 329 43.75 34.22 -9.95
C MET A 329 43.82 33.81 -11.43
N VAL A 330 44.66 32.82 -11.78
CA VAL A 330 44.88 32.35 -13.16
C VAL A 330 45.02 30.81 -13.19
N SER A 331 44.23 30.10 -14.03
CA SER A 331 44.31 28.63 -14.14
C SER A 331 43.93 28.08 -15.52
N PHE A 332 44.73 27.17 -16.07
CA PHE A 332 44.54 26.55 -17.40
C PHE A 332 44.59 25.02 -17.37
N PRO A 333 43.56 24.33 -16.86
CA PRO A 333 43.61 22.88 -16.65
C PRO A 333 43.63 22.02 -17.93
N ARG A 334 43.44 22.60 -19.13
CA ARG A 334 43.30 21.84 -20.40
C ARG A 334 43.97 22.45 -21.63
N LEU A 335 44.56 23.63 -21.53
CA LEU A 335 45.24 24.28 -22.66
C LEU A 335 46.46 23.43 -23.06
N ARG A 336 46.52 22.98 -24.31
CA ARG A 336 47.60 22.08 -24.77
C ARG A 336 48.75 22.81 -25.43
N LYS A 337 48.45 23.93 -26.11
CA LYS A 337 49.42 24.69 -26.90
C LYS A 337 48.98 26.15 -27.03
N ILE A 338 49.96 27.05 -27.09
CA ILE A 338 49.77 28.44 -27.51
C ILE A 338 50.65 28.66 -28.74
N ASN A 339 50.05 29.12 -29.84
CA ASN A 339 50.73 29.51 -31.07
C ASN A 339 50.71 31.06 -31.14
N ALA A 340 51.85 31.71 -30.92
CA ALA A 340 52.04 33.13 -31.23
C ALA A 340 53.11 33.27 -32.32
N SER A 341 53.09 34.39 -33.06
CA SER A 341 54.14 34.75 -34.02
C SER A 341 55.43 35.21 -33.35
N ASP A 342 55.34 35.62 -32.09
CA ASP A 342 56.36 36.39 -31.38
C ASP A 342 57.05 35.52 -30.30
N ASP A 343 58.23 35.94 -29.86
CA ASP A 343 59.04 35.18 -28.89
C ASP A 343 58.36 34.99 -27.52
N MET A 344 57.34 35.77 -27.17
CA MET A 344 56.63 35.74 -25.89
C MET A 344 55.17 35.33 -26.07
N LYS A 345 54.80 34.13 -25.60
CA LYS A 345 53.45 33.56 -25.79
C LYS A 345 52.49 33.86 -24.63
N VAL A 346 53.02 34.12 -23.44
CA VAL A 346 52.24 34.43 -22.23
C VAL A 346 52.89 35.57 -21.47
N VAL A 347 52.12 36.64 -21.23
CA VAL A 347 52.58 37.84 -20.52
C VAL A 347 51.65 38.12 -19.34
N ILE A 348 52.14 37.90 -18.13
CA ILE A 348 51.48 38.17 -16.85
C ILE A 348 52.30 39.25 -16.14
N VAL A 349 51.86 40.51 -16.21
CA VAL A 349 52.61 41.70 -15.73
C VAL A 349 51.68 42.70 -15.04
N ASN A 350 52.23 43.51 -14.12
CA ASN A 350 51.49 44.48 -13.30
C ASN A 350 50.48 43.88 -12.30
N ASN A 351 50.48 42.55 -12.08
CA ASN A 351 49.52 41.90 -11.20
C ASN A 351 50.04 41.85 -9.74
N ALA A 352 50.16 43.00 -9.07
CA ALA A 352 50.81 43.12 -7.75
C ALA A 352 50.13 42.34 -6.59
N LYS A 353 48.91 41.83 -6.80
CA LYS A 353 48.19 40.94 -5.86
C LYS A 353 48.12 39.47 -6.30
N LEU A 354 48.61 39.14 -7.51
CA LEU A 354 48.45 37.82 -8.07
C LEU A 354 49.33 36.84 -7.30
N GLY A 355 48.64 36.01 -6.51
CA GLY A 355 49.23 34.88 -5.85
C GLY A 355 49.16 33.65 -6.74
N MET A 356 50.29 33.04 -7.04
CA MET A 356 50.37 31.77 -7.79
C MET A 356 51.18 30.74 -7.01
N ARG A 357 50.83 29.44 -7.18
CA ARG A 357 51.64 28.34 -6.66
C ARG A 357 52.74 27.98 -7.65
N GLY A 358 53.92 27.61 -7.16
CA GLY A 358 55.05 27.23 -8.02
C GLY A 358 54.80 26.04 -8.97
N THR A 359 53.77 25.23 -8.72
CA THR A 359 53.31 24.15 -9.62
C THR A 359 52.50 24.66 -10.82
N GLU A 360 51.81 25.78 -10.68
CA GLU A 360 50.99 26.41 -11.74
C GLU A 360 51.90 27.13 -12.73
N VAL A 361 52.89 27.89 -12.23
CA VAL A 361 53.94 28.55 -13.03
C VAL A 361 54.63 27.54 -13.98
N LYS A 362 55.10 26.41 -13.43
CA LYS A 362 55.76 25.34 -14.21
C LYS A 362 54.86 24.67 -15.24
N SER A 363 53.54 24.71 -15.05
CA SER A 363 52.58 24.17 -16.00
C SER A 363 52.38 25.14 -17.18
N ILE A 364 52.31 26.44 -16.91
CA ILE A 364 52.22 27.51 -17.93
C ILE A 364 53.48 27.55 -18.79
N GLN A 365 54.67 27.49 -18.18
CA GLN A 365 55.96 27.40 -18.89
C GLN A 365 56.01 26.20 -19.85
N ARG A 366 55.54 25.02 -19.41
CA ARG A 366 55.49 23.81 -20.25
C ARG A 366 54.58 23.98 -21.47
N ILE A 367 53.38 24.55 -21.29
CA ILE A 367 52.40 24.77 -22.37
C ILE A 367 52.92 25.83 -23.37
N SER A 368 53.71 26.79 -22.90
CA SER A 368 54.33 27.86 -23.70
C SER A 368 55.60 27.41 -24.44
N SER A 369 55.95 26.12 -24.38
CA SER A 369 57.16 25.52 -24.98
C SER A 369 58.50 25.89 -24.34
N GLY A 370 58.53 26.54 -23.18
CA GLY A 370 59.78 26.96 -22.53
C GLY A 370 59.57 28.09 -21.52
N GLU A 371 60.56 28.31 -20.64
CA GLU A 371 60.58 29.45 -19.74
C GLU A 371 60.88 30.74 -20.52
N GLU A 372 61.73 30.67 -21.54
CA GLU A 372 62.07 31.78 -22.45
C GLU A 372 60.86 32.43 -23.16
N HIS A 373 59.76 31.70 -23.29
CA HIS A 373 58.53 32.15 -23.97
C HIS A 373 57.47 32.71 -23.01
N THR A 374 57.81 32.93 -21.74
CA THR A 374 56.89 33.41 -20.71
C THR A 374 57.49 34.55 -19.89
N LYS A 375 56.69 35.58 -19.63
CA LYS A 375 57.02 36.63 -18.65
C LYS A 375 55.95 36.65 -17.56
N ILE A 376 56.30 36.24 -16.35
CA ILE A 376 55.36 36.07 -15.22
C ILE A 376 55.88 36.80 -13.98
N GLU A 377 55.20 37.87 -13.60
CA GLU A 377 55.37 38.57 -12.32
C GLU A 377 54.29 38.08 -11.34
N PHE A 378 54.69 37.39 -10.27
CA PHE A 378 53.77 36.84 -9.26
C PHE A 378 54.34 36.92 -7.85
N THR A 379 53.47 36.80 -6.84
CA THR A 379 53.87 36.53 -5.45
C THR A 379 53.59 35.07 -5.10
N ASP A 380 54.56 34.39 -4.48
CA ASP A 380 54.37 33.01 -4.06
C ASP A 380 53.49 32.95 -2.80
N ILE A 381 52.22 32.59 -2.99
CA ILE A 381 51.23 32.43 -1.91
C ILE A 381 51.11 30.98 -1.44
N SER A 382 52.10 30.12 -1.74
CA SER A 382 52.14 28.73 -1.28
C SER A 382 51.84 28.67 0.23
N SER A 383 50.66 28.15 0.53
CA SER A 383 50.03 28.33 1.83
C SER A 383 50.55 27.29 2.83
N LEU A 384 50.09 27.38 4.08
CA LEU A 384 50.26 26.27 5.03
C LEU A 384 49.69 24.94 4.50
N ILE A 385 48.77 24.95 3.52
CA ILE A 385 48.22 23.75 2.87
C ILE A 385 49.23 23.14 1.87
N ASP A 386 50.14 23.92 1.31
CA ASP A 386 51.20 23.37 0.46
C ASP A 386 52.30 22.71 1.32
N LYS A 387 52.45 23.12 2.59
CA LYS A 387 53.11 22.33 3.66
C LYS A 387 52.28 21.16 4.19
N VAL A 388 50.97 21.10 3.94
CA VAL A 388 50.14 19.94 4.30
C VAL A 388 50.41 18.72 3.41
N ASN A 389 51.18 18.86 2.33
CA ASN A 389 51.80 17.72 1.66
C ASN A 389 52.81 16.97 2.56
N ASP A 390 53.39 17.61 3.59
CA ASP A 390 54.17 16.92 4.64
C ASP A 390 53.26 16.23 5.67
N TYR A 391 52.04 16.73 5.87
CA TYR A 391 51.01 16.16 6.75
C TYR A 391 50.07 15.15 6.05
N LYS A 392 50.45 14.67 4.86
CA LYS A 392 49.68 13.72 4.05
C LYS A 392 49.19 12.50 4.84
N LEU A 393 50.02 12.01 5.77
CA LEU A 393 49.70 10.89 6.66
C LEU A 393 48.51 11.19 7.60
N PHE A 394 48.42 12.41 8.14
CA PHE A 394 47.32 12.83 9.01
C PHE A 394 46.00 12.98 8.26
N ILE A 395 46.02 13.50 7.03
CA ILE A 395 44.83 13.52 6.17
C ILE A 395 44.37 12.11 5.83
N ILE A 396 45.30 11.20 5.50
CA ILE A 396 44.98 9.78 5.27
C ILE A 396 44.37 9.15 6.53
N MET A 397 44.90 9.43 7.73
CA MET A 397 44.30 8.96 8.98
C MET A 397 42.89 9.54 9.22
N ALA A 398 42.66 10.82 8.96
CA ALA A 398 41.35 11.44 9.08
C ALA A 398 40.33 10.83 8.09
N LEU A 399 40.74 10.58 6.84
CA LEU A 399 39.95 9.87 5.83
C LEU A 399 39.66 8.42 6.24
N MET A 400 40.64 7.71 6.81
CA MET A 400 40.43 6.35 7.33
C MET A 400 39.44 6.33 8.51
N ILE A 401 39.53 7.29 9.43
CA ILE A 401 38.57 7.45 10.53
C ILE A 401 37.16 7.76 9.98
N PHE A 402 37.05 8.64 8.99
CA PHE A 402 35.77 8.96 8.33
C PHE A 402 35.18 7.75 7.60
N LEU A 403 36.00 6.96 6.90
CA LEU A 403 35.59 5.69 6.27
C LEU A 403 35.17 4.64 7.31
N ILE A 404 35.83 4.57 8.46
CA ILE A 404 35.42 3.71 9.59
C ILE A 404 34.07 4.17 10.14
N ILE A 405 33.82 5.48 10.29
CA ILE A 405 32.53 6.03 10.72
C ILE A 405 31.43 5.70 9.70
N LEU A 406 31.69 5.86 8.40
CA LEU A 406 30.77 5.46 7.33
C LEU A 406 30.50 3.95 7.34
N LEU A 407 31.51 3.11 7.56
CA LEU A 407 31.36 1.66 7.68
C LEU A 407 30.52 1.29 8.92
N ILE A 408 30.73 1.98 10.05
CA ILE A 408 29.90 1.82 11.26
C ILE A 408 28.46 2.24 10.98
N ALA A 409 28.21 3.33 10.24
CA ALA A 409 26.88 3.75 9.83
C ALA A 409 26.22 2.75 8.86
N LEU A 410 26.98 2.16 7.94
CA LEU A 410 26.52 1.08 7.05
C LEU A 410 26.17 -0.18 7.84
N ILE A 411 27.01 -0.57 8.80
CA ILE A 411 26.73 -1.71 9.70
C ILE A 411 25.51 -1.41 10.56
N ALA A 412 25.38 -0.20 11.10
CA ALA A 412 24.23 0.22 11.91
C ALA A 412 22.92 0.22 11.09
N THR A 413 22.94 0.67 9.83
CA THR A 413 21.77 0.60 8.93
C THR A 413 21.44 -0.83 8.52
N VAL A 414 22.42 -1.68 8.22
CA VAL A 414 22.19 -3.12 7.97
C VAL A 414 21.63 -3.83 9.21
N LEU A 415 22.13 -3.50 10.41
CA LEU A 415 21.59 -3.99 11.68
C LEU A 415 20.17 -3.46 11.92
N ALA A 416 19.89 -2.19 11.64
CA ALA A 416 18.57 -1.61 11.72
C ALA A 416 17.59 -2.30 10.76
N VAL A 417 17.98 -2.55 9.50
CA VAL A 417 17.18 -3.31 8.53
C VAL A 417 16.96 -4.75 9.00
N LYS A 418 17.97 -5.43 9.56
CA LYS A 418 17.81 -6.76 10.16
C LYS A 418 16.86 -6.74 11.36
N VAL A 419 16.93 -5.72 12.22
CA VAL A 419 16.02 -5.52 13.36
C VAL A 419 14.60 -5.20 12.89
N VAL A 420 14.43 -4.39 11.84
CA VAL A 420 13.12 -4.09 11.24
C VAL A 420 12.51 -5.34 10.60
N LYS A 421 13.26 -6.08 9.77
CA LYS A 421 12.80 -7.37 9.21
C LYS A 421 12.46 -8.37 10.32
N LYS A 422 13.24 -8.44 11.39
CA LYS A 422 12.95 -9.28 12.56
C LYS A 422 11.68 -8.82 13.31
N ARG A 423 11.44 -7.51 13.44
CA ARG A 423 10.21 -6.93 14.02
C ARG A 423 8.98 -7.09 13.11
N GLN A 424 9.18 -7.23 11.79
CA GLN A 424 8.13 -7.56 10.83
C GLN A 424 7.73 -9.04 10.91
N ALA A 425 8.69 -9.95 11.13
CA ALA A 425 8.42 -11.38 11.26
C ALA A 425 8.01 -11.82 12.69
N TYR A 426 8.47 -11.13 13.73
CA TYR A 426 8.21 -11.47 15.13
C TYR A 426 7.84 -10.23 15.96
N ASN A 427 6.92 -10.40 16.91
CA ASN A 427 6.49 -9.37 17.85
C ASN A 427 7.61 -9.02 18.87
N LYS A 428 7.39 -8.00 19.71
CA LYS A 428 8.38 -7.59 20.74
C LYS A 428 8.73 -8.71 21.74
N GLN A 429 7.80 -9.63 22.01
CA GLN A 429 8.03 -10.81 22.83
C GLN A 429 8.71 -11.97 22.07
N GLY A 430 8.94 -11.86 20.76
CA GLY A 430 9.59 -12.90 19.94
C GLY A 430 8.65 -14.02 19.48
N PHE A 431 7.34 -13.80 19.51
CA PHE A 431 6.31 -14.66 18.93
C PHE A 431 6.14 -14.29 17.44
N PRO A 432 5.78 -15.21 16.52
CA PRO A 432 5.57 -14.87 15.11
C PRO A 432 4.47 -13.80 14.96
N ASN A 433 4.60 -12.88 14.01
CA ASN A 433 3.48 -11.99 13.65
C ASN A 433 2.57 -12.70 12.63
N PRO A 434 1.23 -12.69 12.78
CA PRO A 434 0.33 -13.35 11.83
C PRO A 434 0.41 -12.75 10.43
N PRO A 435 0.05 -13.53 9.41
CA PRO A 435 0.01 -13.07 8.03
C PRO A 435 -1.25 -12.22 7.77
N TYR A 436 -1.35 -11.05 8.42
CA TYR A 436 -2.42 -10.08 8.13
C TYR A 436 -2.35 -9.56 6.68
N ARG A 437 -1.18 -9.62 6.04
CA ARG A 437 -1.01 -9.31 4.61
C ARG A 437 -1.02 -10.60 3.78
N LEU A 438 -2.21 -11.15 3.60
CA LEU A 438 -2.43 -12.31 2.73
C LEU A 438 -2.26 -11.94 1.24
N GLY A 439 -1.69 -12.87 0.46
CA GLY A 439 -1.66 -12.82 -1.00
C GLY A 439 -3.03 -13.08 -1.64
N LYS A 440 -3.14 -12.91 -2.96
CA LYS A 440 -4.43 -13.03 -3.67
C LYS A 440 -5.12 -14.38 -3.44
N GLU A 441 -4.41 -15.48 -3.65
CA GLU A 441 -4.91 -16.86 -3.49
C GLU A 441 -5.41 -17.12 -2.06
N SER A 442 -4.59 -16.82 -1.05
CA SER A 442 -4.95 -16.95 0.37
C SER A 442 -6.19 -16.13 0.75
N LYS A 443 -6.35 -14.94 0.14
CA LYS A 443 -7.57 -14.13 0.33
C LYS A 443 -8.79 -14.75 -0.32
N GLU A 444 -8.65 -15.38 -1.49
CA GLU A 444 -9.75 -16.05 -2.18
C GLU A 444 -10.25 -17.28 -1.40
N ILE A 445 -9.33 -18.09 -0.86
CA ILE A 445 -9.64 -19.22 0.03
C ILE A 445 -10.37 -18.74 1.29
N LEU A 446 -9.78 -17.76 2.00
CA LEU A 446 -10.35 -17.22 3.23
C LEU A 446 -11.71 -16.52 2.98
N LEU A 447 -11.91 -15.88 1.83
CA LEU A 447 -13.18 -15.32 1.41
C LEU A 447 -14.23 -16.40 1.12
N GLY A 448 -13.81 -17.55 0.58
CA GLY A 448 -14.65 -18.74 0.39
C GLY A 448 -15.22 -19.22 1.73
N TRP A 449 -14.36 -19.46 2.72
CA TRP A 449 -14.79 -19.88 4.06
C TRP A 449 -15.69 -18.85 4.74
N VAL A 450 -15.41 -17.54 4.59
CA VAL A 450 -16.30 -16.50 5.13
C VAL A 450 -17.70 -16.58 4.52
N LYS A 451 -17.82 -16.79 3.20
CA LYS A 451 -19.12 -16.96 2.53
C LYS A 451 -19.86 -18.18 3.09
N GLU A 452 -19.17 -19.32 3.22
CA GLU A 452 -19.76 -20.53 3.82
C GLU A 452 -20.22 -20.30 5.27
N ILE A 453 -19.47 -19.54 6.08
CA ILE A 453 -19.78 -19.26 7.49
C ILE A 453 -20.95 -18.28 7.66
N VAL A 454 -21.01 -17.18 6.90
CA VAL A 454 -22.07 -16.16 7.09
C VAL A 454 -23.46 -16.65 6.72
N ASP A 455 -23.56 -17.66 5.87
CA ASP A 455 -24.83 -18.30 5.51
C ASP A 455 -25.28 -19.34 6.57
N LYS A 456 -24.50 -19.52 7.65
CA LYS A 456 -24.85 -20.33 8.84
C LYS A 456 -25.31 -19.46 10.00
N ASN A 457 -26.28 -19.96 10.76
CA ASN A 457 -26.81 -19.26 11.93
C ASN A 457 -25.85 -19.41 13.14
N PRO A 458 -25.28 -18.32 13.69
CA PRO A 458 -24.35 -18.42 14.82
C PRO A 458 -25.02 -18.90 16.11
N LEU A 459 -26.35 -18.84 16.23
CA LEU A 459 -27.09 -19.19 17.46
C LEU A 459 -27.67 -20.62 17.44
N ILE A 460 -27.99 -21.16 16.26
CA ILE A 460 -28.63 -22.49 16.11
C ILE A 460 -27.70 -23.45 15.35
N TRP A 461 -27.73 -24.74 15.65
CA TRP A 461 -27.18 -25.79 14.79
C TRP A 461 -28.32 -26.40 13.99
N ARG A 462 -28.24 -26.39 12.65
CA ARG A 462 -29.26 -27.03 11.81
C ARG A 462 -28.82 -28.45 11.44
N SER A 463 -29.76 -29.33 11.12
CA SER A 463 -29.44 -30.68 10.60
C SER A 463 -28.64 -30.64 9.28
N SER A 464 -28.79 -29.57 8.49
CA SER A 464 -27.97 -29.27 7.31
C SER A 464 -26.49 -29.01 7.63
N ASP A 465 -26.18 -28.72 8.88
CA ASP A 465 -24.84 -28.39 9.35
C ASP A 465 -24.13 -29.61 9.96
N ARG A 466 -24.80 -30.77 10.04
CA ARG A 466 -24.20 -32.07 10.46
C ARG A 466 -22.79 -32.31 9.91
N PRO A 467 -22.47 -32.04 8.62
CA PRO A 467 -21.13 -32.25 8.07
C PRO A 467 -20.03 -31.30 8.63
N LEU A 468 -20.41 -30.33 9.46
CA LEU A 468 -19.52 -29.38 10.15
C LEU A 468 -19.54 -29.58 11.68
N ILE A 469 -20.21 -30.64 12.17
CA ILE A 469 -20.41 -30.91 13.61
C ILE A 469 -19.96 -32.34 13.95
N TRP A 470 -20.26 -33.31 13.08
CA TRP A 470 -19.98 -34.73 13.29
C TRP A 470 -19.37 -35.37 12.04
N ALA A 471 -18.47 -36.33 12.24
CA ALA A 471 -17.96 -37.19 11.18
C ALA A 471 -19.07 -38.10 10.63
N TYR A 472 -18.99 -38.46 9.35
CA TYR A 472 -19.78 -39.58 8.81
C TYR A 472 -19.30 -40.92 9.39
N CYS A 473 -20.21 -41.69 9.97
CA CYS A 473 -19.96 -43.06 10.44
C CYS A 473 -19.66 -43.97 9.25
N SER A 474 -18.96 -45.09 9.46
CA SER A 474 -18.71 -46.10 8.42
C SER A 474 -19.97 -46.75 7.84
N THR A 475 -21.12 -46.57 8.51
CA THR A 475 -22.45 -46.98 8.06
C THR A 475 -23.21 -45.90 7.28
N ASP A 476 -22.73 -44.66 7.22
CA ASP A 476 -23.35 -43.60 6.42
C ASP A 476 -22.99 -43.79 4.94
N GLY A 477 -23.98 -43.65 4.03
CA GLY A 477 -23.76 -43.81 2.60
C GLY A 477 -22.71 -42.85 1.99
N MET A 478 -22.49 -41.70 2.62
CA MET A 478 -21.51 -40.68 2.20
C MET A 478 -20.08 -40.97 2.68
N HIS A 479 -19.84 -42.01 3.50
CA HIS A 479 -18.51 -42.31 4.04
C HIS A 479 -17.47 -42.63 2.95
N LYS A 480 -17.91 -43.22 1.82
CA LYS A 480 -17.04 -43.50 0.66
C LYS A 480 -16.43 -42.24 0.04
N ASP A 481 -17.16 -41.13 0.04
CA ASP A 481 -16.67 -39.85 -0.46
C ASP A 481 -15.56 -39.30 0.48
N ILE A 482 -15.64 -39.64 1.76
CA ILE A 482 -14.65 -39.28 2.77
C ILE A 482 -13.38 -40.12 2.64
N ASP A 483 -13.49 -41.42 2.33
CA ASP A 483 -12.32 -42.26 2.00
C ASP A 483 -11.55 -41.71 0.79
N VAL A 484 -12.27 -41.26 -0.25
CA VAL A 484 -11.68 -40.59 -1.42
C VAL A 484 -11.04 -39.26 -1.04
N LEU A 485 -11.68 -38.45 -0.20
CA LEU A 485 -11.13 -37.19 0.30
C LEU A 485 -9.82 -37.40 1.08
N VAL A 486 -9.77 -38.42 1.95
CA VAL A 486 -8.58 -38.81 2.72
C VAL A 486 -7.46 -39.31 1.80
N ALA A 487 -7.78 -40.14 0.81
CA ALA A 487 -6.80 -40.63 -0.16
C ALA A 487 -6.16 -39.47 -0.95
N ASN A 488 -6.98 -38.55 -1.46
CA ASN A 488 -6.55 -37.38 -2.21
C ASN A 488 -5.68 -36.41 -1.37
N ASN A 489 -5.93 -36.31 -0.07
CA ASN A 489 -5.18 -35.44 0.85
C ASN A 489 -4.11 -36.17 1.67
N SER A 490 -3.77 -37.42 1.33
CA SER A 490 -2.85 -38.27 2.09
C SER A 490 -1.44 -37.67 2.26
N GLY A 491 -0.93 -36.96 1.24
CA GLY A 491 0.32 -36.20 1.33
C GLY A 491 0.26 -35.06 2.34
N PHE A 492 -0.77 -34.20 2.24
CA PHE A 492 -1.03 -33.12 3.19
C PHE A 492 -1.13 -33.64 4.64
N LEU A 493 -1.91 -34.72 4.84
CA LEU A 493 -2.10 -35.31 6.16
C LEU A 493 -0.80 -35.82 6.77
N LYS A 494 0.13 -36.33 5.96
CA LYS A 494 1.45 -36.79 6.41
C LYS A 494 2.38 -35.62 6.75
N ASP A 495 2.44 -34.62 5.89
CA ASP A 495 3.51 -33.61 5.94
C ASP A 495 3.13 -32.35 6.74
N HIS A 496 1.84 -32.09 6.96
CA HIS A 496 1.33 -30.85 7.57
C HIS A 496 0.32 -31.02 8.71
N MET A 497 -0.26 -32.20 8.93
CA MET A 497 -1.18 -32.39 10.06
C MET A 497 -0.43 -32.26 11.39
N LEU A 498 -1.01 -31.50 12.32
CA LEU A 498 -0.44 -31.31 13.66
C LEU A 498 -0.53 -32.61 14.48
N PRO A 499 0.60 -33.23 14.90
CA PRO A 499 0.58 -34.45 15.71
C PRO A 499 0.02 -34.16 17.10
N LEU A 500 -0.91 -35.01 17.56
CA LEU A 500 -1.59 -34.86 18.84
C LEU A 500 -1.21 -36.00 19.80
N ALA A 501 -0.75 -35.67 21.01
CA ALA A 501 -0.62 -36.66 22.08
C ALA A 501 -2.00 -37.05 22.64
N SER A 502 -2.21 -38.31 23.04
CA SER A 502 -3.50 -38.83 23.51
C SER A 502 -4.09 -38.01 24.68
N ASN A 503 -5.41 -37.79 24.66
CA ASN A 503 -6.13 -37.10 25.72
C ASN A 503 -6.22 -37.99 26.96
N ALA A 504 -5.97 -37.39 28.12
CA ALA A 504 -6.16 -37.99 29.43
C ALA A 504 -5.90 -36.91 30.49
N ARG A 505 -6.78 -36.83 31.49
CA ARG A 505 -6.43 -36.29 32.81
C ARG A 505 -5.64 -37.40 33.52
N LEU A 506 -4.32 -37.27 33.52
CA LEU A 506 -3.42 -38.35 33.90
C LEU A 506 -3.33 -38.47 35.43
N PRO A 507 -3.55 -39.66 36.01
CA PRO A 507 -3.11 -39.95 37.37
C PRO A 507 -1.58 -39.89 37.46
N ASP A 508 -1.08 -39.44 38.61
CA ASP A 508 0.33 -39.15 38.88
C ASP A 508 1.30 -40.33 38.62
N ASP A 509 0.84 -41.58 38.75
CA ASP A 509 1.66 -42.79 38.56
C ASP A 509 1.09 -43.70 37.44
N SER A 510 0.70 -43.11 36.31
CA SER A 510 0.16 -43.86 35.15
C SER A 510 1.19 -44.12 34.04
N PHE A 511 1.09 -45.28 33.38
CA PHE A 511 1.83 -45.58 32.14
C PHE A 511 1.61 -44.49 31.07
N LEU A 512 0.36 -44.02 30.95
CA LEU A 512 -0.04 -42.95 30.03
C LEU A 512 0.68 -41.62 30.31
N LEU A 513 1.05 -41.33 31.56
CA LEU A 513 1.87 -40.15 31.92
C LEU A 513 3.28 -40.29 31.34
N THR A 514 3.86 -41.49 31.43
CA THR A 514 5.18 -41.74 30.86
C THR A 514 5.15 -41.66 29.33
N GLU A 515 4.12 -42.19 28.67
CA GLU A 515 3.99 -42.07 27.21
C GLU A 515 3.81 -40.61 26.76
N ARG A 516 3.08 -39.78 27.51
CA ARG A 516 3.01 -38.33 27.25
C ARG A 516 4.37 -37.64 27.44
N VAL A 517 5.11 -37.97 28.50
CA VAL A 517 6.48 -37.46 28.74
C VAL A 517 7.41 -37.84 27.58
N LYS A 518 7.41 -39.11 27.14
CA LYS A 518 8.19 -39.56 25.97
C LYS A 518 7.81 -38.82 24.70
N ALA A 519 6.51 -38.71 24.41
CA ALA A 519 6.01 -38.05 23.20
C ALA A 519 6.38 -36.56 23.15
N MET A 520 6.41 -35.88 24.31
CA MET A 520 6.94 -34.51 24.43
C MET A 520 8.44 -34.45 24.15
N ILE A 521 9.25 -35.32 24.78
CA ILE A 521 10.72 -35.27 24.66
C ILE A 521 11.21 -35.70 23.27
N ALA A 522 10.45 -36.53 22.56
CA ALA A 522 10.72 -36.92 21.18
C ALA A 522 10.60 -35.77 20.15
N LYS A 523 10.31 -34.54 20.60
CA LYS A 523 10.07 -33.35 19.78
C LYS A 523 10.79 -32.13 20.36
N GLU A 524 11.20 -31.20 19.50
CA GLU A 524 11.87 -29.96 19.94
C GLU A 524 10.89 -28.95 20.54
N ILE A 525 9.65 -28.99 20.06
CA ILE A 525 8.61 -28.00 20.33
C ILE A 525 7.33 -28.71 20.80
N VAL A 526 6.80 -28.28 21.93
CA VAL A 526 5.51 -28.74 22.44
C VAL A 526 4.56 -27.54 22.50
N ILE A 527 3.43 -27.65 21.81
CA ILE A 527 2.31 -26.71 21.97
C ILE A 527 1.40 -27.30 23.05
N MET A 528 1.35 -26.65 24.21
CA MET A 528 0.54 -27.06 25.35
C MET A 528 -0.69 -26.19 25.48
N ILE A 529 -1.88 -26.78 25.50
CA ILE A 529 -3.14 -26.05 25.66
C ILE A 529 -3.80 -26.51 26.95
N GLY A 530 -3.84 -25.64 27.95
CA GLY A 530 -4.29 -25.97 29.30
C GLY A 530 -5.36 -25.02 29.78
N SER A 531 -6.31 -25.53 30.56
CA SER A 531 -7.42 -24.72 31.03
C SER A 531 -7.16 -23.92 32.31
N GLU A 532 -6.02 -24.14 32.97
CA GLU A 532 -5.64 -23.53 34.24
C GLU A 532 -4.51 -22.50 34.05
N LYS A 533 -3.94 -21.93 35.12
CA LYS A 533 -2.87 -20.92 34.99
C LYS A 533 -1.51 -21.52 34.66
N GLU A 534 -1.31 -22.79 34.95
CA GLU A 534 -0.01 -23.46 35.00
C GLU A 534 -0.03 -24.75 34.14
N PRO A 535 1.11 -25.17 33.57
CA PRO A 535 1.17 -26.35 32.70
C PRO A 535 1.00 -27.69 33.44
N ASN A 536 1.00 -27.66 34.77
CA ASN A 536 0.75 -28.83 35.63
C ASN A 536 -0.64 -29.46 35.42
N CYS A 537 -1.63 -28.71 34.94
CA CYS A 537 -2.95 -29.24 34.59
C CYS A 537 -2.94 -30.19 33.38
N ILE A 538 -1.93 -30.08 32.50
CA ILE A 538 -1.72 -30.97 31.34
C ILE A 538 -0.74 -32.10 31.69
N LEU A 539 0.32 -31.77 32.43
CA LEU A 539 1.34 -32.72 32.86
C LEU A 539 1.60 -32.56 34.37
N PRO A 540 1.01 -33.40 35.23
CA PRO A 540 1.17 -33.32 36.68
C PRO A 540 2.63 -33.16 37.11
N LYS A 541 2.87 -32.33 38.12
CA LYS A 541 4.18 -32.03 38.73
C LYS A 541 5.23 -31.42 37.78
N LEU A 542 4.88 -31.02 36.55
CA LEU A 542 5.82 -30.32 35.67
C LEU A 542 6.20 -28.95 36.29
N PRO A 543 7.49 -28.63 36.48
CA PRO A 543 7.90 -27.40 37.12
C PRO A 543 7.64 -26.20 36.21
N TYR A 544 7.24 -25.07 36.81
CA TYR A 544 6.84 -23.85 36.09
C TYR A 544 7.52 -22.57 36.61
N GLU A 545 8.41 -22.67 37.60
CA GLU A 545 9.26 -21.57 38.08
C GLU A 545 10.72 -21.84 37.70
N VAL A 546 11.48 -20.77 37.42
CA VAL A 546 12.89 -20.86 37.03
C VAL A 546 13.70 -21.61 38.10
N ASN A 547 14.61 -22.48 37.65
CA ASN A 547 15.42 -23.38 38.48
C ASN A 547 14.68 -24.47 39.26
N LYS A 548 13.33 -24.50 39.30
CA LYS A 548 12.61 -25.68 39.82
C LYS A 548 12.78 -26.87 38.89
N GLU A 549 12.76 -28.05 39.50
CA GLU A 549 13.03 -29.33 38.85
C GLU A 549 12.06 -30.43 39.30
N HIS A 550 11.86 -31.42 38.44
CA HIS A 550 11.09 -32.62 38.74
C HIS A 550 11.64 -33.82 37.96
N THR A 551 11.52 -35.04 38.52
CA THR A 551 11.97 -36.27 37.86
C THR A 551 10.84 -37.29 37.77
N TYR A 552 10.39 -37.58 36.56
CA TYR A 552 9.51 -38.72 36.30
C TYR A 552 10.35 -40.00 36.24
N LYS A 553 9.91 -41.07 36.91
CA LYS A 553 10.60 -42.37 36.94
C LYS A 553 9.66 -43.46 36.42
N TYR A 554 10.10 -44.26 35.44
CA TYR A 554 9.29 -45.37 34.93
C TYR A 554 10.14 -46.53 34.41
N ARG A 555 9.85 -47.76 34.88
CA ARG A 555 10.52 -49.02 34.49
C ARG A 555 12.07 -48.95 34.44
N GLY A 556 12.67 -48.18 35.35
CA GLY A 556 14.14 -48.01 35.44
C GLY A 556 14.74 -46.96 34.51
N SER A 557 13.92 -46.20 33.77
CA SER A 557 14.32 -44.98 33.07
C SER A 557 13.90 -43.74 33.88
N THR A 558 14.69 -42.67 33.82
CA THR A 558 14.38 -41.39 34.48
C THR A 558 14.35 -40.23 33.49
N TYR A 559 13.37 -39.34 33.66
CA TYR A 559 13.17 -38.15 32.85
C TYR A 559 13.18 -36.94 33.78
N TYR A 560 14.34 -36.29 33.91
CA TYR A 560 14.56 -35.11 34.75
C TYR A 560 14.29 -33.85 33.93
N PHE A 561 13.45 -32.96 34.45
CA PHE A 561 13.10 -31.67 33.86
C PHE A 561 13.55 -30.55 34.80
N LYS A 562 14.30 -29.57 34.29
CA LYS A 562 14.65 -28.33 34.99
C LYS A 562 14.26 -27.11 34.16
N VAL A 563 13.53 -26.17 34.74
CA VAL A 563 13.17 -24.91 34.05
C VAL A 563 14.41 -24.03 33.89
N LYS A 564 14.87 -23.85 32.66
CA LYS A 564 15.99 -22.96 32.30
C LYS A 564 15.54 -21.50 32.23
N SER A 565 14.38 -21.24 31.64
CA SER A 565 13.79 -19.90 31.59
C SER A 565 12.28 -19.94 31.34
N VAL A 566 11.60 -18.89 31.79
CA VAL A 566 10.18 -18.63 31.55
C VAL A 566 10.04 -17.27 30.89
N LYS A 567 9.27 -17.16 29.82
CA LYS A 567 9.03 -15.92 29.10
C LYS A 567 7.55 -15.76 28.77
N LYS A 568 6.93 -14.66 29.21
CA LYS A 568 5.56 -14.33 28.81
C LYS A 568 5.57 -13.88 27.33
N MET A 569 4.83 -14.59 26.48
CA MET A 569 4.84 -14.35 25.02
C MET A 569 3.68 -13.47 24.57
N ALA A 570 2.51 -13.66 25.19
CA ALA A 570 1.27 -12.91 24.96
C ALA A 570 0.35 -13.12 26.20
N PRO A 571 -0.83 -12.46 26.33
CA PRO A 571 -1.65 -12.51 27.54
C PRO A 571 -2.03 -13.92 28.01
N SER A 572 -2.29 -14.86 27.10
CA SER A 572 -2.61 -16.26 27.44
C SER A 572 -1.41 -17.21 27.28
N THR A 573 -0.37 -16.82 26.54
CA THR A 573 0.77 -17.67 26.16
C THR A 573 2.02 -17.41 27.01
N THR A 574 2.63 -18.48 27.51
CA THR A 574 3.92 -18.46 28.21
C THR A 574 4.84 -19.51 27.59
N LEU A 575 6.06 -19.11 27.22
CA LEU A 575 7.11 -20.01 26.77
C LEU A 575 7.94 -20.47 27.97
N TYR A 576 8.00 -21.78 28.17
CA TYR A 576 8.89 -22.44 29.12
C TYR A 576 10.01 -23.15 28.33
N VAL A 577 11.26 -22.94 28.74
CA VAL A 577 12.41 -23.66 28.20
C VAL A 577 12.93 -24.60 29.27
N TYR A 578 12.92 -25.89 28.99
CA TYR A 578 13.41 -26.93 29.90
C TYR A 578 14.74 -27.48 29.42
N ASN A 579 15.69 -27.66 30.35
CA ASN A 579 16.73 -28.66 30.20
C ASN A 579 16.12 -29.99 30.62
N VAL A 580 16.15 -30.99 29.75
CA VAL A 580 15.64 -32.33 30.02
C VAL A 580 16.79 -33.33 29.95
N VAL A 581 16.94 -34.16 30.98
CA VAL A 581 17.92 -35.24 31.01
C VAL A 581 17.16 -36.56 31.02
N VAL A 582 17.38 -37.36 29.98
CA VAL A 582 16.81 -38.70 29.83
C VAL A 582 17.88 -39.71 30.16
N THR A 583 17.66 -40.54 31.16
CA THR A 583 18.52 -41.70 31.46
C THR A 583 17.73 -42.97 31.20
N PRO A 584 17.85 -43.59 30.00
CA PRO A 584 17.21 -44.86 29.73
C PRO A 584 17.85 -45.98 30.55
N LYS A 585 17.07 -46.98 30.97
CA LYS A 585 17.56 -48.14 31.73
C LYS A 585 18.80 -48.76 31.05
N GLY A 586 19.95 -48.69 31.72
CA GLY A 586 21.22 -49.29 31.26
C GLY A 586 21.92 -48.54 30.11
N LYS A 587 21.51 -47.31 29.78
CA LYS A 587 22.17 -46.47 28.75
C LYS A 587 22.74 -45.19 29.37
N LYS A 588 23.64 -44.52 28.63
CA LYS A 588 24.14 -43.18 28.98
C LYS A 588 22.99 -42.17 28.99
N ALA A 589 23.11 -41.14 29.83
CA ALA A 589 22.15 -40.05 29.88
C ALA A 589 22.26 -39.17 28.63
N GLU A 590 21.11 -38.74 28.11
CA GLU A 590 20.96 -37.84 26.97
C GLU A 590 20.40 -36.49 27.42
N ASN A 591 21.01 -35.41 26.95
CA ASN A 591 20.61 -34.05 27.28
C ASN A 591 19.83 -33.41 26.13
N HIS A 592 18.61 -32.97 26.41
CA HIS A 592 17.66 -32.40 25.47
C HIS A 592 17.25 -30.99 25.91
N THR A 593 16.94 -30.09 24.96
CA THR A 593 16.35 -28.78 25.27
C THR A 593 14.92 -28.73 24.72
N LEU A 594 13.94 -28.69 25.61
CA LEU A 594 12.52 -28.73 25.24
C LEU A 594 11.89 -27.34 25.33
N LYS A 595 11.23 -26.88 24.26
CA LYS A 595 10.49 -25.61 24.23
C LYS A 595 8.99 -25.89 24.33
N VAL A 596 8.37 -25.44 25.42
CA VAL A 596 6.95 -25.63 25.69
C VAL A 596 6.23 -24.29 25.59
N TYR A 597 5.37 -24.15 24.59
CA TYR A 597 4.49 -22.99 24.41
C TYR A 597 3.16 -23.31 25.10
N TYR A 598 2.98 -22.83 26.32
CA TYR A 598 1.76 -23.02 27.10
C TYR A 598 0.75 -21.91 26.79
N TYR A 599 -0.36 -22.25 26.15
CA TYR A 599 -1.51 -21.39 25.91
C TYR A 599 -2.64 -21.72 26.89
N ARG A 600 -3.07 -20.70 27.64
CA ARG A 600 -4.15 -20.81 28.62
C ARG A 600 -5.52 -20.61 27.97
N TRP A 601 -6.28 -21.69 27.81
CA TRP A 601 -7.61 -21.69 27.20
C TRP A 601 -8.66 -22.13 28.22
N GLU A 602 -9.23 -21.16 28.96
CA GLU A 602 -10.16 -21.44 30.07
C GLU A 602 -11.39 -22.26 29.63
N ARG A 603 -11.77 -23.30 30.40
CA ARG A 603 -12.80 -24.30 29.99
C ARG A 603 -14.13 -23.73 29.52
N LYS A 604 -14.51 -22.56 30.06
CA LYS A 604 -15.83 -21.91 29.94
C LYS A 604 -15.77 -20.55 29.23
N LYS A 605 -14.64 -20.19 28.61
CA LYS A 605 -14.51 -18.93 27.88
C LYS A 605 -13.99 -19.20 26.49
N THR A 606 -14.79 -18.80 25.51
CA THR A 606 -14.30 -18.37 24.21
C THR A 606 -13.13 -17.39 24.42
N PRO A 607 -11.99 -17.54 23.74
CA PRO A 607 -10.88 -16.60 23.74
C PRO A 607 -11.33 -15.18 23.39
N THR A 608 -10.57 -14.21 23.88
CA THR A 608 -10.78 -12.79 23.61
C THR A 608 -9.79 -12.24 22.57
N GLU A 609 -8.74 -12.99 22.28
CA GLU A 609 -7.63 -12.64 21.39
C GLU A 609 -7.40 -13.84 20.44
N PHE A 610 -7.97 -13.76 19.24
CA PHE A 610 -7.85 -14.81 18.22
C PHE A 610 -6.53 -14.74 17.45
N ASP A 611 -5.89 -13.56 17.42
CA ASP A 611 -4.56 -13.37 16.85
C ASP A 611 -3.52 -14.23 17.59
N GLU A 612 -3.57 -14.29 18.93
CA GLU A 612 -2.69 -15.12 19.76
C GLU A 612 -2.72 -16.61 19.35
N ILE A 613 -3.88 -17.10 18.91
CA ILE A 613 -4.07 -18.49 18.45
C ILE A 613 -3.44 -18.71 17.07
N LEU A 614 -3.60 -17.75 16.15
CA LEU A 614 -2.93 -17.78 14.84
C LEU A 614 -1.40 -17.70 15.00
N GLN A 615 -0.91 -16.85 15.90
CA GLN A 615 0.52 -16.76 16.27
C GLN A 615 1.06 -18.09 16.82
N LEU A 616 0.24 -18.82 17.59
CA LEU A 616 0.58 -20.14 18.12
C LEU A 616 0.60 -21.21 17.02
N ALA A 617 -0.33 -21.17 16.05
CA ALA A 617 -0.32 -22.08 14.90
C ALA A 617 1.00 -21.95 14.10
N MET A 618 1.50 -20.73 13.91
CA MET A 618 2.78 -20.44 13.24
C MET A 618 4.03 -20.96 13.97
N VAL A 619 3.92 -21.45 15.22
CA VAL A 619 5.04 -22.08 15.94
C VAL A 619 5.28 -23.52 15.49
N TYR A 620 4.32 -24.13 14.79
CA TYR A 620 4.45 -25.47 14.26
C TYR A 620 5.65 -25.61 13.31
N LYS A 621 6.33 -26.75 13.42
CA LYS A 621 7.33 -27.22 12.48
C LYS A 621 7.03 -28.69 12.16
N PRO A 622 6.97 -29.07 10.87
CA PRO A 622 6.86 -30.46 10.45
C PRO A 622 7.88 -31.34 11.17
N GLU A 623 7.43 -32.53 11.57
CA GLU A 623 8.18 -33.54 12.35
C GLU A 623 8.71 -33.12 13.74
N LYS A 624 8.89 -31.83 14.02
CA LYS A 624 9.55 -31.29 15.23
C LYS A 624 8.58 -30.81 16.31
N THR A 625 7.29 -30.69 15.99
CA THR A 625 6.25 -30.20 16.92
C THR A 625 5.25 -31.30 17.28
N ILE A 626 4.76 -31.28 18.52
CA ILE A 626 3.59 -32.03 18.99
C ILE A 626 2.66 -31.10 19.79
N CYS A 627 1.35 -31.32 19.71
CA CYS A 627 0.38 -30.65 20.57
C CYS A 627 -0.17 -31.58 21.66
N VAL A 628 -0.29 -31.04 22.87
CA VAL A 628 -0.72 -31.72 24.08
C VAL A 628 -1.74 -30.84 24.80
N SER A 629 -2.85 -31.40 25.27
CA SER A 629 -3.87 -30.63 26.00
C SER A 629 -4.56 -31.47 27.07
N ASP A 630 -5.22 -30.79 28.00
CA ASP A 630 -6.21 -31.38 28.88
C ASP A 630 -7.59 -31.53 28.22
N ARG A 631 -7.92 -30.74 27.18
CA ARG A 631 -9.26 -30.76 26.53
C ARG A 631 -9.40 -30.19 25.10
N ARG A 632 -8.53 -29.28 24.63
CA ARG A 632 -8.80 -28.40 23.46
C ARG A 632 -7.77 -28.47 22.32
N LYS A 633 -7.03 -29.59 22.19
CA LYS A 633 -6.01 -29.76 21.13
C LYS A 633 -6.64 -30.03 19.74
N GLU A 634 -7.84 -30.62 19.70
CA GLU A 634 -8.60 -30.89 18.48
C GLU A 634 -8.99 -29.57 17.80
N ALA A 635 -9.71 -28.70 18.51
CA ALA A 635 -10.05 -27.35 18.07
C ALA A 635 -8.83 -26.55 17.56
N PHE A 636 -7.73 -26.55 18.32
CA PHE A 636 -6.49 -25.90 17.88
C PHE A 636 -5.88 -26.53 16.62
N SER A 637 -5.97 -27.85 16.49
CA SER A 637 -5.48 -28.54 15.31
C SER A 637 -6.30 -28.23 14.07
N LEU A 638 -7.60 -28.00 14.20
CA LEU A 638 -8.44 -27.58 13.09
C LEU A 638 -8.07 -26.16 12.65
N ILE A 639 -7.88 -25.24 13.61
CA ILE A 639 -7.36 -23.88 13.34
C ILE A 639 -5.98 -23.91 12.68
N HIS A 640 -5.09 -24.80 13.13
CA HIS A 640 -3.78 -25.03 12.48
C HIS A 640 -3.94 -25.52 11.04
N MET A 641 -4.87 -26.43 10.78
CA MET A 641 -5.13 -26.96 9.44
C MET A 641 -5.67 -25.87 8.49
N PHE A 642 -6.59 -25.02 8.95
CA PHE A 642 -7.01 -23.83 8.21
C PHE A 642 -5.87 -22.86 7.95
N PHE A 643 -4.97 -22.65 8.92
CA PHE A 643 -3.77 -21.86 8.72
C PHE A 643 -2.88 -22.45 7.60
N VAL A 644 -2.66 -23.77 7.58
CA VAL A 644 -1.87 -24.42 6.53
C VAL A 644 -2.53 -24.27 5.16
N TYR A 645 -3.81 -24.64 5.01
CA TYR A 645 -4.49 -24.58 3.71
C TYR A 645 -4.56 -23.16 3.14
N CYS A 646 -4.89 -22.14 3.95
CA CYS A 646 -4.98 -20.76 3.46
C CYS A 646 -3.61 -20.12 3.20
N TYR A 647 -2.62 -20.34 4.08
CA TYR A 647 -1.37 -19.56 4.06
C TYR A 647 -0.12 -20.35 3.62
N VAL A 648 -0.02 -21.63 3.94
CA VAL A 648 1.18 -22.45 3.68
C VAL A 648 1.10 -23.12 2.32
N THR A 649 0.08 -23.95 2.07
CA THR A 649 -0.09 -24.63 0.76
C THR A 649 -0.86 -23.78 -0.23
N LYS A 650 -1.81 -22.95 0.25
CA LYS A 650 -2.76 -22.17 -0.56
C LYS A 650 -3.62 -23.04 -1.48
N GLU A 651 -3.93 -24.26 -1.03
CA GLU A 651 -4.83 -25.17 -1.71
C GLU A 651 -6.26 -24.85 -1.30
N ASN A 652 -7.18 -24.82 -2.27
CA ASN A 652 -8.58 -24.54 -2.01
C ASN A 652 -9.28 -25.81 -1.48
N ILE A 653 -9.86 -25.71 -0.28
CA ILE A 653 -10.64 -26.76 0.37
C ILE A 653 -11.92 -26.11 0.92
N SER A 654 -13.08 -26.76 0.78
CA SER A 654 -14.32 -26.25 1.37
C SER A 654 -14.30 -26.33 2.89
N LEU A 655 -15.13 -25.54 3.58
CA LEU A 655 -15.23 -25.65 5.04
C LEU A 655 -15.70 -27.07 5.43
N LYS A 656 -16.64 -27.64 4.69
CA LYS A 656 -17.14 -29.02 4.89
C LYS A 656 -16.02 -30.05 4.82
N ASP A 657 -15.23 -30.01 3.75
CA ASP A 657 -14.23 -31.05 3.50
C ASP A 657 -13.07 -30.93 4.50
N ALA A 658 -12.71 -29.72 4.89
CA ALA A 658 -11.74 -29.49 5.96
C ALA A 658 -12.21 -30.12 7.30
N PHE A 659 -13.45 -29.85 7.71
CA PHE A 659 -14.03 -30.43 8.94
C PHE A 659 -14.08 -31.98 8.89
N GLN A 660 -14.52 -32.58 7.78
CA GLN A 660 -14.54 -34.04 7.65
C GLN A 660 -13.12 -34.64 7.63
N LEU A 661 -12.18 -34.03 6.91
CA LEU A 661 -10.79 -34.49 6.85
C LEU A 661 -10.10 -34.45 8.23
N HIS A 662 -10.39 -33.43 9.03
CA HIS A 662 -9.88 -33.32 10.41
C HIS A 662 -10.48 -34.37 11.35
N THR A 663 -11.81 -34.54 11.32
CA THR A 663 -12.53 -35.44 12.24
C THR A 663 -12.27 -36.91 11.96
N VAL A 664 -11.96 -37.31 10.72
CA VAL A 664 -11.56 -38.70 10.40
C VAL A 664 -10.17 -39.04 10.95
N GLY A 665 -9.24 -38.07 10.95
CA GLY A 665 -7.89 -38.30 11.44
C GLY A 665 -7.73 -38.31 12.96
N LYS A 666 -8.79 -37.99 13.73
CA LYS A 666 -8.69 -37.64 15.16
C LYS A 666 -9.88 -38.14 15.98
N ASN A 667 -9.62 -38.55 17.22
CA ASN A 667 -10.66 -38.98 18.16
C ASN A 667 -11.58 -37.79 18.49
N GLY A 668 -12.72 -37.70 17.82
CA GLY A 668 -13.57 -36.52 17.79
C GLY A 668 -14.13 -36.08 19.15
N GLY A 669 -14.25 -34.76 19.30
CA GLY A 669 -15.22 -34.12 20.18
C GLY A 669 -16.13 -33.23 19.34
N GLU A 670 -17.22 -32.73 19.92
CA GLU A 670 -18.05 -31.72 19.27
C GLU A 670 -17.20 -30.46 18.99
N GLU A 671 -17.08 -30.07 17.73
CA GLU A 671 -16.34 -28.88 17.31
C GLU A 671 -17.15 -27.63 17.68
N GLU A 672 -16.50 -26.64 18.31
CA GLU A 672 -17.20 -25.46 18.83
C GLU A 672 -17.39 -24.41 17.71
N LYS A 673 -18.37 -23.50 17.85
CA LYS A 673 -18.55 -22.37 16.91
C LYS A 673 -17.39 -21.35 16.93
N MET A 674 -16.36 -21.64 17.71
CA MET A 674 -15.26 -20.75 18.03
C MET A 674 -14.17 -20.78 16.97
N GLU A 675 -13.99 -21.93 16.32
CA GLU A 675 -13.09 -22.16 15.20
C GLU A 675 -13.51 -21.30 14.00
N TRP A 676 -14.81 -21.14 13.76
CA TRP A 676 -15.35 -20.21 12.76
C TRP A 676 -15.09 -18.75 13.14
N ALA A 677 -15.20 -18.38 14.43
CA ALA A 677 -14.89 -17.02 14.87
C ALA A 677 -13.41 -16.64 14.64
N VAL A 678 -12.48 -17.60 14.73
CA VAL A 678 -11.06 -17.38 14.35
C VAL A 678 -10.93 -17.06 12.86
N ILE A 679 -11.62 -17.80 11.99
CA ILE A 679 -11.64 -17.55 10.54
C ILE A 679 -12.22 -16.16 10.21
N MET A 680 -13.34 -15.82 10.85
CA MET A 680 -14.02 -14.54 10.67
C MET A 680 -13.16 -13.35 11.11
N GLU A 681 -12.46 -13.47 12.24
CA GLU A 681 -11.51 -12.45 12.70
C GLU A 681 -10.29 -12.36 11.78
N TRP A 682 -9.74 -13.49 11.32
CA TRP A 682 -8.62 -13.51 10.38
C TRP A 682 -8.98 -12.81 9.06
N ALA A 683 -10.19 -13.03 8.54
CA ALA A 683 -10.69 -12.39 7.33
C ALA A 683 -10.85 -10.86 7.47
N TYR A 684 -11.28 -10.41 8.65
CA TYR A 684 -11.39 -9.00 8.99
C TYR A 684 -10.01 -8.34 9.08
N GLN A 685 -9.11 -8.87 9.93
CA GLN A 685 -7.77 -8.33 10.12
C GLN A 685 -6.91 -8.36 8.84
N SER A 686 -7.15 -9.33 7.95
CA SER A 686 -6.46 -9.42 6.67
C SER A 686 -7.02 -8.51 5.55
N ARG A 687 -8.11 -7.78 5.82
CA ARG A 687 -8.86 -6.97 4.82
C ARG A 687 -9.19 -7.81 3.58
N THR A 688 -9.76 -8.99 3.82
CA THR A 688 -10.15 -9.94 2.77
C THR A 688 -11.55 -9.64 2.24
N ILE A 689 -12.45 -9.22 3.11
CA ILE A 689 -13.83 -8.87 2.78
C ILE A 689 -13.87 -7.46 2.20
N LYS A 690 -14.12 -7.34 0.89
CA LYS A 690 -14.24 -6.06 0.15
C LYS A 690 -15.67 -5.68 -0.19
N ASP A 691 -16.51 -6.68 -0.43
CA ASP A 691 -17.92 -6.53 -0.76
C ASP A 691 -18.72 -5.97 0.43
N GLN A 692 -19.60 -4.99 0.17
CA GLN A 692 -20.31 -4.29 1.24
C GLN A 692 -21.40 -5.13 1.90
N ASP A 693 -22.09 -5.98 1.14
CA ASP A 693 -23.14 -6.86 1.66
C ASP A 693 -22.56 -8.02 2.45
N LEU A 694 -21.48 -8.63 1.96
CA LEU A 694 -20.74 -9.65 2.69
C LEU A 694 -20.10 -9.07 3.95
N LYS A 695 -19.63 -7.82 3.91
CA LYS A 695 -19.13 -7.12 5.11
C LYS A 695 -20.25 -6.91 6.13
N ARG A 696 -21.45 -6.52 5.72
CA ARG A 696 -22.62 -6.43 6.61
C ARG A 696 -22.96 -7.79 7.23
N LYS A 697 -23.15 -8.84 6.41
CA LYS A 697 -23.39 -10.21 6.89
C LYS A 697 -22.32 -10.70 7.88
N HIS A 698 -21.04 -10.42 7.60
CA HIS A 698 -19.93 -10.76 8.49
C HIS A 698 -20.02 -10.05 9.84
N MET A 699 -20.30 -8.74 9.84
CA MET A 699 -20.47 -7.96 11.07
C MET A 699 -21.67 -8.46 11.88
N ASP A 700 -22.81 -8.74 11.24
CA ASP A 700 -24.02 -9.28 11.89
C ASP A 700 -23.75 -10.64 12.54
N TRP A 701 -23.02 -11.53 11.84
CA TRP A 701 -22.61 -12.84 12.34
C TRP A 701 -21.69 -12.71 13.56
N CYS A 702 -20.63 -11.90 13.45
CA CYS A 702 -19.68 -11.63 14.53
C CYS A 702 -20.34 -10.98 15.74
N HIS A 703 -21.28 -10.06 15.53
CA HIS A 703 -22.05 -9.41 16.59
C HIS A 703 -22.93 -10.41 17.34
N SER A 704 -23.66 -11.26 16.62
CA SER A 704 -24.51 -12.31 17.17
C SER A 704 -23.70 -13.32 18.00
N TYR A 705 -22.57 -13.78 17.45
CA TYR A 705 -21.63 -14.66 18.14
C TYR A 705 -21.04 -13.99 19.40
N ALA A 706 -20.69 -12.70 19.34
CA ALA A 706 -20.15 -11.96 20.49
C ALA A 706 -21.19 -11.81 21.62
N ILE A 707 -22.47 -11.64 21.30
CA ILE A 707 -23.56 -11.64 22.29
C ILE A 707 -23.70 -13.01 22.94
N MET A 708 -23.74 -14.09 22.15
CA MET A 708 -23.80 -15.48 22.63
C MET A 708 -22.62 -15.79 23.57
N ALA A 709 -21.39 -15.56 23.10
CA ALA A 709 -20.16 -15.74 23.86
C ALA A 709 -20.13 -14.91 25.16
N ARG A 710 -20.68 -13.69 25.16
CA ARG A 710 -20.82 -12.87 26.38
C ARG A 710 -21.81 -13.48 27.36
N PHE A 711 -22.94 -14.01 26.88
CA PHE A 711 -23.96 -14.64 27.71
C PHE A 711 -23.46 -15.94 28.35
N GLU A 712 -22.79 -16.81 27.59
CA GLU A 712 -22.19 -18.05 28.11
C GLU A 712 -21.17 -17.78 29.23
N ARG A 713 -20.36 -16.72 29.07
CA ARG A 713 -19.38 -16.27 30.08
C ARG A 713 -20.05 -15.82 31.38
N SER A 714 -21.24 -15.19 31.33
CA SER A 714 -22.00 -14.81 32.52
C SER A 714 -22.87 -15.94 33.09
N HIS A 715 -23.34 -16.86 32.26
CA HIS A 715 -24.30 -17.90 32.62
C HIS A 715 -23.76 -19.29 32.28
N SER A 716 -22.64 -19.65 32.90
CA SER A 716 -21.86 -20.86 32.55
C SER A 716 -22.51 -22.23 32.86
N ASN A 717 -23.81 -22.22 33.20
CA ASN A 717 -24.71 -23.35 33.37
C ASN A 717 -25.72 -23.48 32.20
N ILE A 718 -25.85 -22.47 31.35
CA ILE A 718 -26.76 -22.43 30.20
C ILE A 718 -25.96 -22.78 28.93
N LYS A 719 -26.39 -23.82 28.21
CA LYS A 719 -25.76 -24.28 26.95
C LYS A 719 -26.51 -23.87 25.68
N TYR A 720 -27.81 -23.60 25.79
CA TYR A 720 -28.67 -23.21 24.69
C TYR A 720 -29.42 -21.94 25.10
N ILE A 721 -29.42 -20.93 24.23
CA ILE A 721 -29.94 -19.61 24.54
C ILE A 721 -31.02 -19.28 23.50
N HIS A 722 -32.26 -19.14 23.94
CA HIS A 722 -33.32 -18.65 23.05
C HIS A 722 -33.02 -17.21 22.62
N PRO A 723 -33.27 -16.81 21.36
CA PRO A 723 -33.00 -15.46 20.87
C PRO A 723 -33.67 -14.37 21.69
N ASP A 724 -34.83 -14.64 22.29
CA ASP A 724 -35.55 -13.69 23.14
C ASP A 724 -34.80 -13.30 24.42
N TYR A 725 -33.92 -14.16 24.94
CA TYR A 725 -33.07 -13.83 26.08
C TYR A 725 -31.83 -13.01 25.68
N LEU A 726 -31.59 -12.84 24.37
CA LEU A 726 -30.53 -11.98 23.83
C LEU A 726 -31.10 -10.58 23.51
N THR A 727 -31.45 -9.83 24.57
CA THR A 727 -32.09 -8.49 24.50
C THR A 727 -31.30 -7.38 23.78
N LYS A 728 -30.14 -7.72 23.17
CA LYS A 728 -29.28 -6.83 22.39
C LYS A 728 -29.08 -7.30 20.94
N LEU A 729 -29.72 -8.41 20.56
CA LEU A 729 -29.71 -8.89 19.18
C LEU A 729 -30.57 -7.96 18.33
N ASP A 730 -30.12 -7.65 17.12
CA ASP A 730 -30.86 -6.86 16.15
C ASP A 730 -32.25 -7.48 15.86
N PRO A 731 -33.33 -6.68 15.69
CA PRO A 731 -34.68 -7.21 15.47
C PRO A 731 -34.81 -8.12 14.24
N ASP A 732 -34.16 -7.79 13.13
CA ASP A 732 -34.24 -8.58 11.89
C ASP A 732 -33.42 -9.86 12.02
N VAL A 733 -32.26 -9.79 12.68
CA VAL A 733 -31.48 -10.98 13.05
C VAL A 733 -32.29 -11.89 13.97
N ARG A 734 -32.97 -11.32 14.99
CA ARG A 734 -33.81 -12.08 15.92
C ARG A 734 -34.97 -12.78 15.20
N GLN A 735 -35.67 -12.08 14.31
CA GLN A 735 -36.75 -12.68 13.52
C GLN A 735 -36.26 -13.80 12.61
N ARG A 736 -35.11 -13.62 11.92
CA ARG A 736 -34.48 -14.70 11.15
C ARG A 736 -34.15 -15.91 12.02
N VAL A 737 -33.56 -15.72 13.20
CA VAL A 737 -33.20 -16.83 14.10
C VAL A 737 -34.43 -17.54 14.67
N ILE A 738 -35.54 -16.83 14.92
CA ILE A 738 -36.81 -17.43 15.33
C ILE A 738 -37.38 -18.31 14.20
N HIS A 739 -37.49 -17.76 13.00
CA HIS A 739 -37.93 -18.47 11.80
C HIS A 739 -37.05 -19.69 11.46
N ASP A 740 -35.74 -19.61 11.72
CA ASP A 740 -34.76 -20.64 11.41
C ASP A 740 -34.80 -21.89 12.30
N GLY A 741 -35.54 -21.89 13.43
CA GLY A 741 -35.55 -23.05 14.33
C GLY A 741 -36.21 -22.89 15.70
N PHE A 742 -36.90 -21.79 15.99
CA PHE A 742 -37.61 -21.57 17.27
C PHE A 742 -39.07 -21.16 17.06
N ASN A 743 -39.87 -22.05 16.48
CA ASN A 743 -41.34 -21.83 16.34
C ASN A 743 -42.11 -21.85 17.67
N MET A 744 -41.45 -22.17 18.80
CA MET A 744 -42.00 -22.05 20.15
C MET A 744 -40.89 -21.61 21.12
N SER A 745 -41.24 -20.77 22.11
CA SER A 745 -40.34 -20.50 23.25
C SER A 745 -39.99 -21.81 23.98
N PRO A 746 -38.82 -21.93 24.63
CA PRO A 746 -38.39 -23.20 25.20
C PRO A 746 -39.28 -23.55 26.39
N ARG A 747 -40.13 -24.57 26.24
CA ARG A 747 -40.63 -25.29 27.41
C ARG A 747 -39.44 -26.02 28.01
N PHE A 748 -39.11 -25.72 29.27
CA PHE A 748 -38.12 -26.49 30.01
C PHE A 748 -38.66 -27.91 30.20
N SER A 749 -38.28 -28.84 29.33
CA SER A 749 -38.48 -30.27 29.60
C SER A 749 -37.73 -30.63 30.88
N PRO A 750 -38.36 -31.27 31.88
CA PRO A 750 -37.61 -31.82 33.00
C PRO A 750 -36.54 -32.76 32.43
N ARG A 751 -35.29 -32.53 32.83
CA ARG A 751 -34.17 -33.36 32.39
C ARG A 751 -34.32 -34.73 33.04
N ASP A 752 -34.29 -35.80 32.26
CA ASP A 752 -34.16 -37.15 32.83
C ASP A 752 -32.97 -37.17 33.78
N SER A 753 -33.22 -37.62 35.01
CA SER A 753 -32.27 -37.52 36.13
C SER A 753 -31.09 -38.50 36.02
N CYS A 754 -31.02 -39.27 34.95
CA CYS A 754 -29.91 -40.13 34.61
C CYS A 754 -28.76 -39.33 33.99
N ALA A 755 -27.65 -39.22 34.72
CA ALA A 755 -26.40 -38.74 34.15
C ALA A 755 -25.95 -39.68 33.02
N VAL A 756 -25.58 -39.11 31.87
CA VAL A 756 -24.93 -39.87 30.78
C VAL A 756 -23.65 -40.48 31.34
N LEU A 757 -23.62 -41.81 31.45
CA LEU A 757 -22.46 -42.55 31.94
C LEU A 757 -21.34 -42.49 30.90
N ASP A 758 -20.17 -42.01 31.31
CA ASP A 758 -18.95 -42.07 30.51
C ASP A 758 -18.55 -43.56 30.33
N PRO A 759 -18.51 -44.09 29.09
CA PRO A 759 -18.16 -45.50 28.85
C PRO A 759 -16.70 -45.85 29.22
N PHE A 760 -15.85 -44.84 29.49
CA PHE A 760 -14.48 -45.02 29.95
C PHE A 760 -14.30 -44.77 31.46
N ALA A 761 -15.36 -44.43 32.19
CA ALA A 761 -15.33 -44.39 33.65
C ALA A 761 -15.31 -45.82 34.21
N ARG A 762 -14.14 -46.23 34.74
CA ARG A 762 -13.95 -47.56 35.34
C ARG A 762 -14.83 -47.69 36.59
N LYS A 763 -15.96 -48.40 36.48
CA LYS A 763 -16.92 -48.64 37.58
C LYS A 763 -16.19 -49.11 38.84
N GLY A 764 -16.45 -48.45 39.97
CA GLY A 764 -15.97 -48.88 41.28
C GLY A 764 -16.60 -50.21 41.70
N ASN A 765 -15.93 -50.95 42.61
CA ASN A 765 -16.42 -52.26 43.06
C ASN A 765 -17.82 -52.21 43.68
N ASP A 766 -18.18 -51.10 44.33
CA ASP A 766 -19.51 -50.93 44.93
C ASP A 766 -20.62 -50.74 43.87
N GLN A 767 -20.26 -50.15 42.73
CA GLN A 767 -21.18 -49.97 41.60
C GLN A 767 -21.48 -51.29 40.88
N LYS A 768 -20.50 -52.21 40.82
CA LYS A 768 -20.73 -53.58 40.31
C LYS A 768 -21.77 -54.35 41.12
N LYS A 769 -21.74 -54.22 42.46
CA LYS A 769 -22.72 -54.88 43.33
C LYS A 769 -24.14 -54.33 43.12
N GLN A 770 -24.29 -53.01 42.96
CA GLN A 770 -25.60 -52.39 42.70
C GLN A 770 -26.18 -52.75 41.32
N ASP A 771 -25.32 -52.90 40.29
CA ASP A 771 -25.77 -53.31 38.95
C ASP A 771 -26.22 -54.78 38.92
N GLU A 772 -25.54 -55.68 39.64
CA GLU A 772 -25.96 -57.09 39.80
C GLU A 772 -27.28 -57.23 40.56
N GLU A 773 -27.60 -56.31 41.47
CA GLU A 773 -28.84 -56.30 42.24
C GLU A 773 -30.02 -55.69 41.44
N LYS A 774 -29.74 -54.74 40.53
CA LYS A 774 -30.74 -54.17 39.61
C LYS A 774 -31.14 -55.13 38.48
N SER A 775 -30.20 -55.92 37.95
CA SER A 775 -30.48 -56.85 36.84
C SER A 775 -31.51 -57.94 37.18
N ARG A 776 -31.80 -58.16 38.47
CA ARG A 776 -32.78 -59.14 38.96
C ARG A 776 -34.22 -58.61 39.08
N LYS A 777 -34.51 -57.34 38.76
CA LYS A 777 -35.81 -56.70 39.07
C LYS A 777 -36.63 -56.15 37.91
N THR A 778 -36.14 -56.18 36.67
CA THR A 778 -36.91 -55.73 35.49
C THR A 778 -36.96 -56.81 34.42
N ASP A 779 -37.89 -57.74 34.61
CA ASP A 779 -38.30 -58.73 33.60
C ASP A 779 -39.85 -58.87 33.54
N LYS A 780 -40.55 -57.81 33.95
CA LYS A 780 -42.01 -57.68 33.88
C LYS A 780 -42.40 -56.25 33.47
N ASP A 781 -43.46 -56.19 32.66
CA ASP A 781 -44.31 -55.05 32.32
C ASP A 781 -43.83 -54.07 31.19
N LYS A 782 -44.35 -54.33 29.97
CA LYS A 782 -44.70 -53.37 28.90
C LYS A 782 -46.24 -53.30 28.84
N PRO A 783 -46.91 -52.14 28.59
CA PRO A 783 -47.00 -51.46 27.27
C PRO A 783 -47.05 -49.89 27.35
N GLY A 784 -47.28 -49.10 26.28
CA GLY A 784 -47.16 -49.38 24.83
C GLY A 784 -48.36 -49.03 23.91
N SER A 785 -48.64 -47.75 23.59
CA SER A 785 -49.53 -47.36 22.46
C SER A 785 -49.35 -45.91 21.94
N GLU A 786 -49.39 -45.73 20.63
CA GLU A 786 -49.22 -44.45 19.89
C GLU A 786 -50.52 -43.59 19.86
N LYS A 787 -50.97 -43.02 20.98
CA LYS A 787 -52.18 -42.16 21.00
C LYS A 787 -52.09 -40.83 21.75
N ASP A 788 -51.01 -40.55 22.46
CA ASP A 788 -50.91 -39.34 23.30
C ASP A 788 -50.28 -38.12 22.56
N GLU A 789 -49.78 -38.29 21.33
CA GLU A 789 -49.06 -37.22 20.62
C GLU A 789 -49.95 -36.22 19.87
N GLU A 790 -51.19 -36.57 19.47
CA GLU A 790 -52.08 -35.64 18.76
C GLU A 790 -52.78 -34.62 19.68
N GLU A 791 -53.06 -34.96 20.94
CA GLU A 791 -53.81 -34.08 21.84
C GLU A 791 -52.94 -32.93 22.43
N PHE A 792 -51.60 -33.05 22.37
CA PHE A 792 -50.67 -32.07 22.93
C PHE A 792 -50.62 -30.73 22.16
N TRP A 793 -50.97 -30.72 20.87
CA TRP A 793 -50.66 -29.60 19.97
C TRP A 793 -51.69 -28.47 19.90
N THR A 794 -52.88 -28.59 20.52
CA THR A 794 -54.04 -27.77 20.13
C THR A 794 -54.53 -26.69 21.13
N LYS A 795 -53.89 -26.45 22.29
CA LYS A 795 -54.33 -25.37 23.23
C LYS A 795 -53.21 -24.65 23.99
N ALA A 796 -53.14 -23.32 23.84
CA ALA A 796 -53.07 -22.32 24.94
C ALA A 796 -52.85 -20.87 24.41
N GLU A 797 -53.47 -19.89 25.06
CA GLU A 797 -53.38 -18.45 24.78
C GLU A 797 -52.18 -17.75 25.46
N PRO A 798 -51.79 -16.52 25.05
CA PRO A 798 -50.59 -15.84 25.57
C PRO A 798 -50.86 -14.94 26.78
N GLY A 799 -50.00 -14.99 27.80
CA GLY A 799 -50.06 -14.12 28.97
C GLY A 799 -48.72 -13.91 29.69
N ASP A 800 -48.51 -12.68 30.15
CA ASP A 800 -47.55 -12.17 31.14
C ASP A 800 -46.04 -12.14 30.85
N ALA A 801 -45.55 -10.90 30.69
CA ALA A 801 -44.14 -10.53 30.61
C ALA A 801 -43.63 -9.94 31.93
N VAL A 802 -42.54 -10.50 32.49
CA VAL A 802 -41.89 -9.97 33.70
C VAL A 802 -40.64 -9.15 33.33
N ARG A 803 -40.63 -7.86 33.67
CA ARG A 803 -39.47 -6.96 33.51
C ARG A 803 -38.49 -7.10 34.68
N PHE A 804 -37.19 -7.24 34.38
CA PHE A 804 -36.11 -6.95 35.32
C PHE A 804 -35.16 -5.87 34.78
N LYS A 805 -34.83 -4.88 35.61
CA LYS A 805 -33.76 -3.89 35.38
C LYS A 805 -32.54 -4.26 36.24
N ALA A 806 -31.34 -4.19 35.67
CA ALA A 806 -30.08 -4.16 36.41
C ALA A 806 -29.02 -3.34 35.66
N SER A 807 -28.24 -2.54 36.38
CA SER A 807 -27.16 -1.69 35.85
C SER A 807 -25.82 -2.44 35.81
N LEU A 808 -24.84 -1.89 35.07
CA LEU A 808 -23.53 -2.51 34.83
C LEU A 808 -22.39 -1.48 35.02
N PRO A 809 -21.32 -1.81 35.76
CA PRO A 809 -20.00 -1.22 35.55
C PRO A 809 -19.24 -1.96 34.43
N GLY A 810 -18.48 -1.23 33.61
CA GLY A 810 -17.97 -1.73 32.33
C GLY A 810 -16.52 -2.24 32.33
N LYS A 811 -16.24 -3.20 31.43
CA LYS A 811 -14.93 -3.39 30.76
C LYS A 811 -15.17 -3.72 29.28
N ARG A 812 -14.29 -3.20 28.40
CA ARG A 812 -14.45 -3.21 26.92
C ARG A 812 -14.24 -4.60 26.32
N LEU A 813 -14.88 -4.84 25.16
CA LEU A 813 -14.64 -5.97 24.25
C LEU A 813 -14.21 -5.40 22.89
N LEU A 814 -13.16 -5.97 22.28
CA LEU A 814 -12.65 -5.54 20.97
C LEU A 814 -13.45 -6.16 19.81
N CYS A 815 -14.70 -5.69 19.68
CA CYS A 815 -15.51 -5.74 18.45
C CYS A 815 -16.44 -4.51 18.38
N SER A 816 -16.17 -3.47 19.19
CA SER A 816 -17.00 -2.26 19.27
C SER A 816 -16.14 -0.98 19.24
N GLU A 817 -15.53 -0.73 18.08
CA GLU A 817 -15.31 0.62 17.58
C GLU A 817 -16.02 0.72 16.23
N TYR A 818 -16.44 1.92 15.82
CA TYR A 818 -17.33 2.22 14.67
C TYR A 818 -18.84 2.00 14.86
N LEU A 819 -19.44 2.87 15.68
CA LEU A 819 -20.66 3.59 15.29
C LEU A 819 -20.36 5.09 15.43
N PRO A 820 -20.67 5.95 14.43
CA PRO A 820 -20.80 7.38 14.67
C PRO A 820 -22.05 7.61 15.53
N SER A 821 -21.93 8.39 16.60
CA SER A 821 -23.09 8.75 17.42
C SER A 821 -23.95 9.79 16.68
N PRO A 822 -25.28 9.63 16.61
CA PRO A 822 -26.15 10.72 16.16
C PRO A 822 -26.31 11.76 17.28
N ASN A 823 -26.36 13.03 16.86
CA ASN A 823 -26.80 14.22 17.60
C ASN A 823 -26.03 14.62 18.87
N HIS A 824 -25.30 15.74 18.77
CA HIS A 824 -25.58 16.91 19.61
C HIS A 824 -25.11 18.20 18.91
N LEU A 825 -26.05 18.89 18.26
CA LEU A 825 -26.01 20.35 18.24
C LEU A 825 -26.40 20.82 19.65
N GLY A 826 -25.60 21.72 20.22
CA GLY A 826 -26.02 22.55 21.35
C GLY A 826 -26.32 23.96 20.85
N PRO A 827 -27.34 24.65 21.36
CA PRO A 827 -27.44 26.10 21.22
C PRO A 827 -26.45 26.81 22.17
N ASP A 828 -26.20 28.09 21.89
CA ASP A 828 -25.15 28.92 22.48
C ASP A 828 -25.09 28.95 24.03
N SER A 829 -23.91 28.64 24.59
CA SER A 829 -23.20 29.44 25.61
C SER A 829 -21.80 28.88 25.88
#